data_AF-A0A954P8D1-F1
#
_entry.id   AF-A0A954P8D1-F1
#
_cell.length_a   1.000
_cell.length_b   1.000
_cell.length_c   1.000
_cell.angle_alpha   90.00
_cell.angle_beta   90.00
_cell.angle_gamma   90.00
#
_symmetry.space_group_name_H-M   'P 1'
#
loop_
_entity.id
_entity.type
_entity.pdbx_description
1 polymer ?
#
loop_
_entity_poly.entity_id
_entity_poly.type
_entity_poly.pdbx_seq_one_letter_code
_entity_poly.pdbx_strand_id
1 'polypeptide(L)'
;MLKRFPILTCIFLLAFQPLVFGQEIARETTQSKPLLSPEASLDLLQADHSDHKPLLVSQAELDQLINKDGGGACPIAVGLIAEQALRSMVGLPLDLHPHRTALRIFQEKPELEEGRISNQQFVELLAFLCRGLDEMPVAITTVSAPTSTYKNAETEWSQTEGRDLSVVAGQIKILAYTVTTATGTVRGRHFVLLQGGDENQISFVNPGKPTKDYTFTIECRGDSSGPKRQVFFHSPAGFNSSNQIYELNTIFTIRLIKEPTGVAKKEDVSVNSINEKIDQLAPLLRQQGDLTNPTAWRKHGAAFGLPGLDLPTEVDGSGWSTLDMLEVFRHAGKHNLNLRDVVGAAHGRPLAKSNTAYAKRVLNDIVAGKAYVAVAITEPDAGSDMRAMESRATKVGDGFSLSGQKLWNARLRQATHVVLYTLASNGKAGARTAFLLPIDHPGLQIVDEYAHGLTGNSFGGLKFNDMFVGPEYLIGEDGDGGRIFNEHFTYWRLMQSAAAIGCGEAALQQMADRIKERQAYGGPIGRFTHLQQPIGEYTTKLQMAMALAREAAELMDQGNYEAASPLVNGIKAEGVEIALAASDAAMRAHGALGYSRQVDLGDRVRDLMGLRIADGTTDVMRMEVVRSVYGYDFWDMAVRSFKAEEKITANEKD
;
A
#
# COMPACT_ATOMS: atom_id res chain seq x y z
N MET A 1 21.99 -17.47 31.83
CA MET A 1 21.13 -18.66 31.94
C MET A 1 19.69 -18.19 32.11
N LEU A 2 18.86 -18.37 31.09
CA LEU A 2 17.39 -18.34 31.04
C LEU A 2 16.98 -17.95 29.60
N LYS A 3 17.36 -18.85 28.67
CA LYS A 3 16.72 -19.00 27.36
C LYS A 3 15.74 -20.17 27.52
N ARG A 4 14.56 -20.06 26.91
CA ARG A 4 13.44 -21.04 26.80
C ARG A 4 12.33 -20.90 27.83
N PHE A 5 11.21 -20.30 27.42
CA PHE A 5 9.86 -20.62 27.92
C PHE A 5 8.85 -20.50 26.76
N PRO A 6 7.94 -21.48 26.57
CA PRO A 6 6.98 -21.49 25.47
C PRO A 6 5.75 -20.63 25.78
N ILE A 7 4.89 -20.46 24.77
CA ILE A 7 3.57 -19.78 24.74
C ILE A 7 2.71 -19.97 26.01
N LEU A 8 2.93 -21.06 26.76
CA LEU A 8 2.35 -21.27 28.09
C LEU A 8 2.53 -20.06 29.01
N THR A 9 3.68 -19.39 29.09
CA THR A 9 3.92 -18.36 30.12
C THR A 9 3.05 -17.10 29.95
N CYS A 10 2.66 -16.73 28.72
CA CYS A 10 1.76 -15.60 28.49
C CYS A 10 0.31 -15.92 28.85
N ILE A 11 -0.16 -17.15 28.55
CA ILE A 11 -1.49 -17.62 28.96
C ILE A 11 -1.52 -17.94 30.48
N PHE A 12 -0.41 -18.43 31.05
CA PHE A 12 -0.24 -18.64 32.50
C PHE A 12 -0.23 -17.32 33.28
N LEU A 13 0.38 -16.26 32.73
CA LEU A 13 0.37 -14.92 33.33
C LEU A 13 -1.02 -14.26 33.27
N LEU A 14 -1.83 -14.60 32.25
CA LEU A 14 -3.23 -14.19 32.14
C LEU A 14 -4.17 -15.00 33.06
N ALA A 15 -3.85 -16.27 33.35
CA ALA A 15 -4.68 -17.15 34.18
C ALA A 15 -4.35 -17.11 35.69
N PHE A 16 -3.14 -16.66 36.10
CA PHE A 16 -2.66 -16.72 37.50
C PHE A 16 -1.93 -15.43 37.95
N GLN A 17 -2.49 -14.25 37.73
CA GLN A 17 -2.16 -13.11 38.61
C GLN A 17 -2.78 -13.37 39.99
N PRO A 18 -2.00 -13.44 41.09
CA PRO A 18 -2.55 -13.67 42.42
C PRO A 18 -3.38 -12.45 42.83
N LEU A 19 -4.70 -12.62 42.81
CA LEU A 19 -5.66 -11.80 43.56
C LEU A 19 -5.23 -11.80 45.03
N VAL A 20 -4.58 -10.72 45.44
CA VAL A 20 -4.48 -10.37 46.86
C VAL A 20 -5.85 -9.84 47.27
N PHE A 21 -6.44 -10.53 48.25
CA PHE A 21 -7.76 -10.36 48.90
C PHE A 21 -9.01 -10.89 48.17
N GLY A 22 -9.56 -11.98 48.72
CA GLY A 22 -10.99 -12.04 49.05
C GLY A 22 -11.84 -13.11 48.36
N GLN A 23 -12.04 -14.23 49.07
CA GLN A 23 -13.15 -15.20 48.97
C GLN A 23 -13.31 -16.06 47.70
N GLU A 24 -13.12 -17.37 47.89
CA GLU A 24 -13.71 -18.43 47.08
C GLU A 24 -15.22 -18.21 46.91
N ILE A 25 -15.69 -18.15 45.67
CA ILE A 25 -17.09 -18.41 45.35
C ILE A 25 -17.12 -19.54 44.33
N ALA A 26 -17.31 -20.75 44.83
CA ALA A 26 -17.82 -21.86 44.05
C ALA A 26 -19.21 -21.48 43.50
N ARG A 27 -19.40 -21.58 42.19
CA ARG A 27 -20.74 -21.71 41.60
C ARG A 27 -20.79 -22.92 40.67
N GLU A 28 -21.47 -23.93 41.19
CA GLU A 28 -21.92 -25.11 40.46
C GLU A 28 -23.01 -24.76 39.43
N THR A 29 -23.01 -25.58 38.37
CA THR A 29 -24.15 -26.13 37.60
C THR A 29 -25.22 -25.23 36.95
N THR A 30 -25.15 -25.20 35.61
CA THR A 30 -26.24 -25.42 34.65
C THR A 30 -27.68 -25.05 35.06
N GLN A 31 -28.09 -23.82 34.76
CA GLN A 31 -29.46 -23.47 34.37
C GLN A 31 -29.39 -22.52 33.17
N SER A 32 -30.24 -22.71 32.16
CA SER A 32 -30.35 -21.82 31.01
C SER A 32 -30.77 -20.42 31.50
N LYS A 33 -29.89 -19.42 31.37
CA LYS A 33 -30.25 -18.02 31.61
C LYS A 33 -31.43 -17.64 30.68
N PRO A 34 -32.40 -16.84 31.15
CA PRO A 34 -33.48 -16.34 30.29
C PRO A 34 -32.90 -15.47 29.16
N LEU A 35 -33.53 -15.52 27.97
CA LEU A 35 -33.21 -14.64 26.85
C LEU A 35 -33.48 -13.19 27.25
N LEU A 36 -32.45 -12.35 27.20
CA LEU A 36 -32.51 -10.92 27.49
C LEU A 36 -32.81 -10.14 26.20
N SER A 37 -33.33 -8.91 26.29
CA SER A 37 -33.37 -8.03 25.11
C SER A 37 -31.94 -7.64 24.69
N PRO A 38 -31.69 -7.29 23.43
CA PRO A 38 -30.37 -6.84 22.98
C PRO A 38 -29.82 -5.67 23.81
N GLU A 39 -30.67 -4.72 24.21
CA GLU A 39 -30.24 -3.60 25.07
C GLU A 39 -29.84 -4.08 26.47
N ALA A 40 -30.63 -4.97 27.09
CA ALA A 40 -30.29 -5.53 28.40
C ALA A 40 -29.02 -6.41 28.37
N SER A 41 -28.78 -7.11 27.26
CA SER A 41 -27.56 -7.89 27.04
C SER A 41 -26.33 -7.00 26.88
N LEU A 42 -26.48 -5.87 26.19
CA LEU A 42 -25.44 -4.85 26.04
C LEU A 42 -25.07 -4.21 27.38
N ASP A 43 -26.08 -3.81 28.15
CA ASP A 43 -25.89 -3.21 29.49
C ASP A 43 -25.16 -4.17 30.43
N LEU A 44 -25.52 -5.46 30.40
CA LEU A 44 -24.87 -6.49 31.19
C LEU A 44 -23.42 -6.72 30.75
N LEU A 45 -23.14 -6.79 29.44
CA LEU A 45 -21.76 -6.94 28.94
C LEU A 45 -20.89 -5.74 29.35
N GLN A 46 -21.41 -4.52 29.27
CA GLN A 46 -20.68 -3.32 29.68
C GLN A 46 -20.48 -3.26 31.20
N ALA A 47 -21.49 -3.66 31.98
CA ALA A 47 -21.40 -3.72 33.44
C ALA A 47 -20.40 -4.79 33.91
N ASP A 48 -20.41 -5.98 33.31
CA ASP A 48 -19.48 -7.07 33.64
C ASP A 48 -18.01 -6.69 33.36
N HIS A 49 -17.76 -5.64 32.57
CA HIS A 49 -16.42 -5.18 32.20
C HIS A 49 -16.07 -3.76 32.69
N SER A 50 -16.90 -3.11 33.52
CA SER A 50 -16.72 -1.70 33.94
C SER A 50 -15.44 -1.48 34.75
N ASP A 51 -15.01 -2.48 35.53
CA ASP A 51 -13.89 -2.41 36.48
C ASP A 51 -12.66 -3.23 36.03
N HIS A 52 -12.50 -3.43 34.71
CA HIS A 52 -11.35 -4.14 34.11
C HIS A 52 -11.28 -5.65 34.48
N LYS A 53 -12.41 -6.26 34.86
CA LYS A 53 -12.50 -7.67 35.26
C LYS A 53 -13.71 -8.31 34.58
N PRO A 54 -13.58 -8.86 33.36
CA PRO A 54 -12.44 -9.65 32.87
C PRO A 54 -11.71 -9.12 31.61
N LEU A 55 -10.42 -9.48 31.46
CA LEU A 55 -9.59 -9.23 30.26
C LEU A 55 -9.97 -10.09 29.04
N LEU A 56 -11.01 -10.93 29.17
CA LEU A 56 -11.52 -11.83 28.15
C LEU A 56 -13.02 -11.66 28.04
N VAL A 57 -13.54 -11.70 26.82
CA VAL A 57 -14.97 -11.77 26.55
C VAL A 57 -15.29 -13.20 26.11
N SER A 58 -16.10 -13.92 26.89
CA SER A 58 -16.45 -15.30 26.60
C SER A 58 -17.50 -15.39 25.49
N GLN A 59 -17.56 -16.53 24.81
CA GLN A 59 -18.61 -16.79 23.83
C GLN A 59 -20.02 -16.62 24.44
N ALA A 60 -20.22 -17.06 25.68
CA ALA A 60 -21.54 -17.01 26.34
C ALA A 60 -22.04 -15.58 26.58
N GLU A 61 -21.13 -14.63 26.74
CA GLU A 61 -21.45 -13.20 26.84
C GLU A 61 -21.88 -12.63 25.47
N LEU A 62 -21.29 -13.12 24.38
CA LEU A 62 -21.58 -12.70 23.01
C LEU A 62 -22.79 -13.41 22.39
N ASP A 63 -23.14 -14.61 22.86
CA ASP A 63 -24.27 -15.41 22.34
C ASP A 63 -25.61 -14.66 22.46
N GLN A 64 -25.73 -13.69 23.38
CA GLN A 64 -26.93 -12.87 23.55
C GLN A 64 -27.01 -11.68 22.57
N LEU A 65 -25.91 -11.39 21.86
CA LEU A 65 -25.81 -10.29 20.90
C LEU A 65 -25.95 -10.75 19.44
N ILE A 66 -26.06 -12.07 19.20
CA ILE A 66 -26.23 -12.64 17.87
C ILE A 66 -27.64 -13.21 17.69
N ASN A 67 -28.08 -13.33 16.44
CA ASN A 67 -29.37 -13.96 16.14
C ASN A 67 -29.38 -15.45 16.53
N LYS A 68 -30.58 -16.02 16.71
CA LYS A 68 -30.78 -17.42 17.14
C LYS A 68 -30.04 -18.46 16.26
N ASP A 69 -29.81 -18.13 14.98
CA ASP A 69 -29.09 -18.95 14.01
C ASP A 69 -27.71 -18.35 13.62
N GLY A 70 -27.28 -17.30 14.32
CA GLY A 70 -25.99 -16.62 14.14
C GLY A 70 -24.81 -17.45 14.64
N GLY A 71 -23.66 -17.29 13.98
CA GLY A 71 -22.44 -18.04 14.28
C GLY A 71 -21.25 -17.20 14.72
N GLY A 72 -21.42 -15.87 14.87
CA GLY A 72 -20.32 -14.92 15.12
C GLY A 72 -19.72 -14.93 16.53
N ALA A 73 -20.48 -15.33 17.56
CA ALA A 73 -20.03 -15.24 18.95
C ALA A 73 -18.76 -16.05 19.24
N CYS A 74 -18.70 -17.31 18.77
CA CYS A 74 -17.55 -18.19 18.95
C CYS A 74 -16.26 -17.65 18.26
N PRO A 75 -16.27 -17.29 16.96
CA PRO A 75 -15.09 -16.73 16.30
C PRO A 75 -14.66 -15.37 16.87
N ILE A 76 -15.59 -14.49 17.26
CA ILE A 76 -15.24 -13.19 17.89
C ILE A 76 -14.51 -13.42 19.21
N ALA A 77 -15.05 -14.29 20.08
CA ALA A 77 -14.42 -14.60 21.37
C ALA A 77 -13.01 -15.21 21.19
N VAL A 78 -12.81 -16.14 20.25
CA VAL A 78 -11.47 -16.67 19.95
C VAL A 78 -10.55 -15.61 19.37
N GLY A 79 -11.05 -14.75 18.49
CA GLY A 79 -10.29 -13.65 17.92
C GLY A 79 -9.75 -12.71 19.00
N LEU A 80 -10.59 -12.30 19.95
CA LEU A 80 -10.19 -11.43 21.07
C LEU A 80 -9.16 -12.12 21.98
N ILE A 81 -9.30 -13.42 22.24
CA ILE A 81 -8.28 -14.19 22.97
C ILE A 81 -6.96 -14.20 22.20
N ALA A 82 -7.00 -14.38 20.87
CA ALA A 82 -5.81 -14.36 20.01
C ALA A 82 -5.16 -12.97 19.99
N GLU A 83 -5.93 -11.90 19.94
CA GLU A 83 -5.43 -10.51 20.02
C GLU A 83 -4.66 -10.29 21.33
N GLN A 84 -5.25 -10.64 22.48
CA GLN A 84 -4.60 -10.50 23.78
C GLN A 84 -3.30 -11.31 23.87
N ALA A 85 -3.30 -12.52 23.31
CA ALA A 85 -2.10 -13.35 23.22
C ALA A 85 -1.02 -12.70 22.33
N LEU A 86 -1.38 -12.14 21.18
CA LEU A 86 -0.45 -11.43 20.29
C LEU A 86 0.13 -10.20 20.96
N ARG A 87 -0.69 -9.35 21.59
CA ARG A 87 -0.25 -8.17 22.36
C ARG A 87 0.80 -8.56 23.40
N SER A 88 0.54 -9.62 24.15
CA SER A 88 1.48 -10.17 25.13
C SER A 88 2.78 -10.68 24.48
N MET A 89 2.70 -11.40 23.34
CA MET A 89 3.88 -11.91 22.64
C MET A 89 4.82 -10.81 22.14
N VAL A 90 4.27 -9.64 21.78
CA VAL A 90 5.04 -8.50 21.26
C VAL A 90 5.39 -7.46 22.34
N GLY A 91 4.98 -7.68 23.59
CA GLY A 91 5.28 -6.79 24.71
C GLY A 91 4.38 -5.55 24.81
N LEU A 92 3.26 -5.53 24.09
CA LEU A 92 2.24 -4.48 24.22
C LEU A 92 1.36 -4.72 25.46
N PRO A 93 0.82 -3.65 26.07
CA PRO A 93 -0.17 -3.78 27.13
C PRO A 93 -1.43 -4.48 26.60
N LEU A 94 -2.00 -5.35 27.44
CA LEU A 94 -3.26 -6.03 27.18
C LEU A 94 -4.41 -5.03 27.01
N ASP A 95 -5.39 -5.35 26.18
CA ASP A 95 -6.62 -4.57 26.09
C ASP A 95 -7.39 -4.70 27.40
N LEU A 96 -7.61 -3.57 28.09
CA LEU A 96 -8.37 -3.54 29.34
C LEU A 96 -9.88 -3.51 29.09
N HIS A 97 -10.31 -3.30 27.84
CA HIS A 97 -11.72 -3.17 27.46
C HIS A 97 -12.09 -3.97 26.20
N PRO A 98 -11.80 -5.29 26.15
CA PRO A 98 -12.04 -6.12 24.97
C PRO A 98 -13.52 -6.20 24.55
N HIS A 99 -14.46 -5.97 25.49
CA HIS A 99 -15.88 -5.83 25.18
C HIS A 99 -16.18 -4.66 24.23
N ARG A 100 -15.46 -3.54 24.31
CA ARG A 100 -15.65 -2.41 23.38
C ARG A 100 -15.23 -2.78 21.97
N THR A 101 -14.12 -3.52 21.85
CA THR A 101 -13.65 -4.07 20.58
C THR A 101 -14.67 -5.05 20.00
N ALA A 102 -15.26 -5.92 20.85
CA ALA A 102 -16.34 -6.83 20.45
C ALA A 102 -17.58 -6.07 19.89
N LEU A 103 -18.00 -5.00 20.55
CA LEU A 103 -19.13 -4.17 20.11
C LEU A 103 -18.85 -3.45 18.80
N ARG A 104 -17.63 -2.93 18.62
CA ARG A 104 -17.20 -2.31 17.36
C ARG A 104 -17.21 -3.33 16.22
N ILE A 105 -16.86 -4.60 16.48
CA ILE A 105 -16.95 -5.67 15.47
C ILE A 105 -18.38 -5.85 15.00
N PHE A 106 -19.37 -5.90 15.90
CA PHE A 106 -20.78 -6.01 15.49
C PHE A 106 -21.24 -4.80 14.67
N GLN A 107 -20.78 -3.59 15.03
CA GLN A 107 -21.11 -2.38 14.28
C GLN A 107 -20.50 -2.36 12.86
N GLU A 108 -19.25 -2.78 12.70
CA GLU A 108 -18.53 -2.73 11.42
C GLU A 108 -18.74 -3.98 10.55
N LYS A 109 -19.17 -5.09 11.16
CA LYS A 109 -19.35 -6.39 10.51
C LYS A 109 -20.71 -7.02 10.88
N PRO A 110 -21.83 -6.38 10.52
CA PRO A 110 -23.17 -6.87 10.85
C PRO A 110 -23.44 -8.27 10.27
N GLU A 111 -22.73 -8.67 9.21
CA GLU A 111 -22.80 -10.02 8.64
C GLU A 111 -22.38 -11.14 9.62
N LEU A 112 -21.68 -10.82 10.72
CA LEU A 112 -21.31 -11.79 11.74
C LEU A 112 -22.46 -12.16 12.69
N GLU A 113 -23.54 -11.37 12.69
CA GLU A 113 -24.75 -11.64 13.47
C GLU A 113 -25.61 -12.75 12.85
N GLU A 114 -25.38 -13.06 11.58
CA GLU A 114 -26.21 -13.97 10.77
C GLU A 114 -25.41 -15.16 10.22
N GLY A 115 -25.98 -16.36 10.33
CA GLY A 115 -25.45 -17.55 9.68
C GLY A 115 -24.06 -17.99 10.18
N ARG A 116 -23.49 -18.98 9.49
CA ARG A 116 -22.19 -19.56 9.86
C ARG A 116 -21.06 -18.81 9.16
N ILE A 117 -20.02 -18.47 9.93
CA ILE A 117 -18.87 -17.71 9.44
C ILE A 117 -18.03 -18.55 8.46
N SER A 118 -17.72 -17.99 7.30
CA SER A 118 -16.81 -18.56 6.29
C SER A 118 -15.33 -18.39 6.67
N ASN A 119 -14.42 -19.06 5.96
CA ASN A 119 -12.98 -18.88 6.19
C ASN A 119 -12.54 -17.44 5.90
N GLN A 120 -13.04 -16.86 4.82
CA GLN A 120 -12.72 -15.48 4.42
C GLN A 120 -13.18 -14.47 5.47
N GLN A 121 -14.42 -14.58 5.93
CA GLN A 121 -14.96 -13.70 6.99
C GLN A 121 -14.16 -13.82 8.29
N PHE A 122 -13.69 -15.02 8.64
CA PHE A 122 -12.85 -15.21 9.83
C PHE A 122 -11.45 -14.59 9.66
N VAL A 123 -10.84 -14.70 8.48
CA VAL A 123 -9.55 -14.04 8.17
C VAL A 123 -9.69 -12.52 8.26
N GLU A 124 -10.78 -11.95 7.73
CA GLU A 124 -11.06 -10.51 7.82
C GLU A 124 -11.30 -10.05 9.25
N LEU A 125 -11.97 -10.85 10.08
CA LEU A 125 -12.12 -10.61 11.52
C LEU A 125 -10.77 -10.59 12.23
N LEU A 126 -9.91 -11.58 11.98
CA LEU A 126 -8.56 -11.61 12.56
C LEU A 126 -7.70 -10.43 12.11
N ALA A 127 -7.77 -10.08 10.82
CA ALA A 127 -7.08 -8.92 10.27
C ALA A 127 -7.55 -7.61 10.94
N PHE A 128 -8.86 -7.45 11.16
CA PHE A 128 -9.43 -6.32 11.89
C PHE A 128 -8.88 -6.22 13.31
N LEU A 129 -8.88 -7.33 14.06
CA LEU A 129 -8.38 -7.39 15.44
C LEU A 129 -6.88 -7.09 15.53
N CYS A 130 -6.10 -7.48 14.52
CA CYS A 130 -4.66 -7.27 14.50
C CYS A 130 -4.23 -5.85 14.06
N ARG A 131 -5.16 -4.98 13.64
CA ARG A 131 -4.83 -3.58 13.26
C ARG A 131 -4.19 -2.77 14.38
N GLY A 132 -4.42 -3.11 15.65
CA GLY A 132 -3.81 -2.40 16.79
C GLY A 132 -2.40 -2.88 17.16
N LEU A 133 -1.82 -3.79 16.38
CA LEU A 133 -0.49 -4.38 16.62
C LEU A 133 0.60 -3.75 15.75
N ASP A 134 0.44 -2.48 15.35
CA ASP A 134 1.20 -1.77 14.29
C ASP A 134 2.73 -1.93 14.34
N GLU A 135 3.32 -2.24 15.49
CA GLU A 135 4.76 -2.48 15.64
C GLU A 135 5.24 -3.88 15.16
N MET A 136 4.35 -4.84 14.90
CA MET A 136 4.70 -6.17 14.38
C MET A 136 3.65 -6.72 13.42
N PRO A 137 3.90 -6.73 12.10
CA PRO A 137 2.94 -7.26 11.14
C PRO A 137 2.72 -8.76 11.35
N VAL A 138 1.48 -9.20 11.17
CA VAL A 138 1.07 -10.60 11.29
C VAL A 138 0.76 -11.18 9.92
N ALA A 139 1.23 -12.40 9.67
CA ALA A 139 0.81 -13.19 8.51
C ALA A 139 -0.24 -14.21 8.95
N ILE A 140 -1.38 -14.27 8.25
CA ILE A 140 -2.43 -15.27 8.50
C ILE A 140 -2.43 -16.25 7.34
N THR A 141 -2.11 -17.51 7.61
CA THR A 141 -2.22 -18.59 6.63
C THR A 141 -3.39 -19.49 6.99
N THR A 142 -4.21 -19.84 6.01
CA THR A 142 -5.37 -20.71 6.18
C THR A 142 -5.13 -22.01 5.44
N VAL A 143 -5.38 -23.15 6.10
CA VAL A 143 -5.30 -24.47 5.48
C VAL A 143 -6.55 -25.27 5.82
N SER A 144 -7.26 -25.77 4.82
CA SER A 144 -8.54 -26.48 4.97
C SER A 144 -8.44 -27.97 4.65
N ALA A 145 -9.36 -28.74 5.23
CA ALA A 145 -9.58 -30.12 4.83
C ALA A 145 -10.08 -30.20 3.39
N PRO A 146 -9.63 -31.19 2.59
CA PRO A 146 -10.19 -31.44 1.27
C PRO A 146 -11.72 -31.66 1.29
N THR A 147 -12.25 -32.17 2.41
CA THR A 147 -13.68 -32.39 2.65
C THR A 147 -14.43 -31.17 3.18
N SER A 148 -13.74 -30.07 3.51
CA SER A 148 -14.38 -28.91 4.11
C SER A 148 -15.26 -28.16 3.10
N THR A 149 -16.50 -27.84 3.48
CA THR A 149 -17.40 -26.99 2.70
C THR A 149 -17.05 -25.50 2.77
N TYR A 150 -16.04 -25.13 3.56
CA TYR A 150 -15.60 -23.75 3.77
C TYR A 150 -14.27 -23.43 3.07
N LYS A 151 -13.73 -24.37 2.26
CA LYS A 151 -12.42 -24.25 1.61
C LYS A 151 -12.43 -23.27 0.43
N ASN A 152 -11.27 -22.65 0.19
CA ASN A 152 -10.93 -21.98 -1.06
C ASN A 152 -10.01 -22.91 -1.88
N ALA A 153 -10.07 -22.86 -3.22
CA ALA A 153 -9.46 -23.87 -4.10
C ALA A 153 -7.92 -24.02 -3.99
N GLU A 154 -7.22 -23.04 -3.40
CA GLU A 154 -5.75 -22.96 -3.37
C GLU A 154 -5.14 -23.31 -2.01
N THR A 155 -5.92 -23.73 -1.01
CA THR A 155 -5.48 -23.80 0.41
C THR A 155 -5.80 -25.13 1.10
N GLU A 156 -5.70 -26.27 0.42
CA GLU A 156 -5.91 -27.60 1.03
C GLU A 156 -4.66 -28.13 1.75
N TRP A 157 -4.82 -28.85 2.87
CA TRP A 157 -3.67 -29.53 3.46
C TRP A 157 -3.16 -30.65 2.54
N SER A 158 -1.84 -30.81 2.50
CA SER A 158 -1.15 -31.80 1.68
C SER A 158 -1.62 -33.23 2.01
N GLN A 159 -1.91 -34.02 0.98
CA GLN A 159 -2.29 -35.42 1.15
C GLN A 159 -1.12 -36.30 1.59
N THR A 160 0.13 -35.85 1.40
CA THR A 160 1.36 -36.60 1.73
C THR A 160 2.05 -36.09 3.00
N GLU A 161 2.03 -34.78 3.27
CA GLU A 161 2.70 -34.16 4.43
C GLU A 161 1.76 -33.98 5.63
N GLY A 162 0.43 -34.10 5.43
CA GLY A 162 -0.56 -34.05 6.48
C GLY A 162 -0.93 -32.64 6.96
N ARG A 163 -1.40 -32.55 8.21
CA ARG A 163 -1.84 -31.31 8.88
C ARG A 163 -0.79 -30.84 9.88
N ASP A 164 -0.43 -29.57 9.86
CA ASP A 164 0.47 -29.00 10.86
C ASP A 164 -0.28 -28.50 12.10
N LEU A 165 -0.33 -29.37 13.12
CA LEU A 165 -0.84 -29.07 14.46
C LEU A 165 0.28 -28.78 15.47
N SER A 166 1.51 -28.54 15.01
CA SER A 166 2.60 -28.19 15.92
C SER A 166 2.41 -26.78 16.48
N VAL A 167 2.72 -26.57 17.76
CA VAL A 167 2.69 -25.24 18.38
C VAL A 167 4.11 -24.70 18.42
N VAL A 168 4.39 -23.70 17.59
CA VAL A 168 5.70 -23.09 17.44
C VAL A 168 5.70 -21.70 18.08
N ALA A 169 6.78 -21.35 18.78
CA ALA A 169 6.93 -20.03 19.39
C ALA A 169 6.84 -18.90 18.35
N GLY A 170 6.08 -17.84 18.65
CA GLY A 170 5.82 -16.74 17.72
C GLY A 170 4.70 -17.03 16.71
N GLN A 171 3.97 -18.13 16.87
CA GLN A 171 2.77 -18.45 16.11
C GLN A 171 1.59 -18.73 17.06
N ILE A 172 0.39 -18.42 16.57
CA ILE A 172 -0.88 -18.78 17.17
C ILE A 172 -1.64 -19.61 16.14
N LYS A 173 -2.17 -20.77 16.55
CA LYS A 173 -3.02 -21.60 15.70
C LYS A 173 -4.45 -21.62 16.22
N ILE A 174 -5.40 -21.37 15.34
CA ILE A 174 -6.84 -21.47 15.61
C ILE A 174 -7.39 -22.60 14.75
N LEU A 175 -8.11 -23.52 15.39
CA LEU A 175 -8.74 -24.65 14.74
C LEU A 175 -10.24 -24.39 14.59
N ALA A 176 -10.77 -24.61 13.39
CA ALA A 176 -12.20 -24.63 13.13
C ALA A 176 -12.67 -26.06 12.89
N TYR A 177 -13.66 -26.52 13.65
CA TYR A 177 -14.28 -27.84 13.48
C TYR A 177 -15.80 -27.74 13.38
N THR A 178 -16.40 -28.72 12.72
CA THR A 178 -17.85 -28.85 12.57
C THR A 178 -18.36 -29.94 13.48
N VAL A 179 -19.48 -29.67 14.15
CA VAL A 179 -20.18 -30.64 15.00
C VAL A 179 -21.33 -31.20 14.19
N THR A 180 -21.37 -32.51 13.99
CA THR A 180 -22.45 -33.23 13.32
C THR A 180 -23.08 -34.26 14.26
N THR A 181 -24.36 -34.57 14.07
CA THR A 181 -24.98 -35.74 14.71
C THR A 181 -24.52 -37.03 14.03
N ALA A 182 -24.68 -38.17 14.71
CA ALA A 182 -24.49 -39.50 14.10
C ALA A 182 -25.31 -39.72 12.80
N THR A 183 -26.40 -38.96 12.59
CA THR A 183 -27.23 -38.98 11.38
C THR A 183 -26.74 -38.04 10.26
N GLY A 184 -25.61 -37.35 10.45
CA GLY A 184 -25.01 -36.44 9.47
C GLY A 184 -25.52 -34.99 9.50
N THR A 185 -26.37 -34.61 10.46
CA THR A 185 -26.91 -33.25 10.54
C THR A 185 -25.91 -32.31 11.21
N VAL A 186 -25.54 -31.21 10.52
CA VAL A 186 -24.63 -30.18 11.06
C VAL A 186 -25.31 -29.38 12.17
N ARG A 187 -24.75 -29.44 13.38
CA ARG A 187 -25.21 -28.71 14.57
C ARG A 187 -24.53 -27.36 14.73
N GLY A 188 -23.26 -27.23 14.35
CA GLY A 188 -22.53 -25.99 14.53
C GLY A 188 -21.12 -26.03 13.94
N ARG A 189 -20.50 -24.85 13.87
CA ARG A 189 -19.09 -24.65 13.54
C ARG A 189 -18.45 -23.91 14.70
N HIS A 190 -17.37 -24.44 15.25
CA HIS A 190 -16.68 -23.86 16.40
C HIS A 190 -15.23 -23.57 16.06
N PHE A 191 -14.70 -22.54 16.72
CA PHE A 191 -13.32 -22.08 16.63
C PHE A 191 -12.69 -22.24 18.01
N VAL A 192 -11.46 -22.74 18.08
CA VAL A 192 -10.72 -22.94 19.34
C VAL A 192 -9.25 -22.61 19.14
N LEU A 193 -8.59 -22.12 20.18
CA LEU A 193 -7.16 -21.78 20.16
C LEU A 193 -6.33 -23.01 20.53
N LEU A 194 -5.41 -23.45 19.67
CA LEU A 194 -4.55 -24.60 19.96
C LEU A 194 -3.49 -24.25 21.01
N GLN A 195 -3.45 -24.96 22.13
CA GLN A 195 -2.45 -24.78 23.19
C GLN A 195 -1.22 -25.68 23.00
N GLY A 196 -1.43 -26.89 22.50
CA GLY A 196 -0.39 -27.90 22.33
C GLY A 196 -0.97 -29.26 22.00
N GLY A 197 -0.14 -30.21 21.57
CA GLY A 197 -0.59 -31.55 21.21
C GLY A 197 0.43 -32.31 20.39
N ASP A 198 0.15 -33.59 20.18
CA ASP A 198 0.86 -34.48 19.27
C ASP A 198 -0.12 -35.09 18.24
N GLU A 199 0.32 -36.11 17.52
CA GLU A 199 -0.51 -36.75 16.48
C GLU A 199 -1.75 -37.47 17.02
N ASN A 200 -1.80 -37.76 18.33
CA ASN A 200 -2.85 -38.53 18.99
C ASN A 200 -3.71 -37.69 19.94
N GLN A 201 -3.19 -36.61 20.51
CA GLN A 201 -3.93 -35.75 21.43
C GLN A 201 -3.62 -34.27 21.20
N ILE A 202 -4.66 -33.42 21.29
CA ILE A 202 -4.51 -31.96 21.28
C ILE A 202 -5.23 -31.33 22.45
N SER A 203 -4.70 -30.21 22.92
CA SER A 203 -5.31 -29.35 23.91
C SER A 203 -5.63 -27.98 23.32
N PHE A 204 -6.79 -27.43 23.66
CA PHE A 204 -7.22 -26.12 23.17
C PHE A 204 -7.90 -25.26 24.23
N VAL A 205 -7.82 -23.94 24.07
CA VAL A 205 -8.63 -22.97 24.81
C VAL A 205 -10.02 -22.91 24.18
N ASN A 206 -11.04 -23.19 24.98
CA ASN A 206 -12.43 -23.05 24.57
C ASN A 206 -12.91 -21.61 24.85
N PRO A 207 -13.37 -20.84 23.85
CA PRO A 207 -13.84 -19.46 24.04
C PRO A 207 -15.05 -19.33 24.98
N GLY A 208 -15.85 -20.39 25.16
CA GLY A 208 -16.95 -20.38 26.11
C GLY A 208 -16.52 -20.56 27.56
N LYS A 209 -15.34 -21.16 27.81
CA LYS A 209 -14.75 -21.38 29.14
C LYS A 209 -13.22 -21.29 29.05
N PRO A 210 -12.66 -20.09 28.81
CA PRO A 210 -11.24 -19.94 28.48
C PRO A 210 -10.29 -20.23 29.65
N THR A 211 -10.83 -20.36 30.87
CA THR A 211 -10.08 -20.71 32.09
C THR A 211 -10.00 -22.21 32.39
N LYS A 212 -10.61 -23.06 31.55
CA LYS A 212 -10.54 -24.52 31.69
C LYS A 212 -9.72 -25.13 30.56
N ASP A 213 -8.87 -26.08 30.90
CA ASP A 213 -8.12 -26.85 29.92
C ASP A 213 -8.97 -28.00 29.36
N TYR A 214 -8.89 -28.17 28.04
CA TYR A 214 -9.60 -29.19 27.30
C TYR A 214 -8.61 -29.98 26.45
N THR A 215 -8.55 -31.30 26.65
CA THR A 215 -7.72 -32.21 25.85
C THR A 215 -8.61 -33.18 25.10
N PHE A 216 -8.35 -33.41 23.82
CA PHE A 216 -9.12 -34.29 22.94
C PHE A 216 -8.20 -35.31 22.29
N THR A 217 -8.68 -36.54 22.12
CA THR A 217 -8.00 -37.56 21.32
C THR A 217 -8.32 -37.34 19.85
N ILE A 218 -7.33 -37.47 18.98
CA ILE A 218 -7.49 -37.32 17.54
C ILE A 218 -7.64 -38.69 16.90
N GLU A 219 -8.69 -38.86 16.10
CA GLU A 219 -8.85 -40.00 15.21
C GLU A 219 -8.75 -39.54 13.76
N CYS A 220 -7.93 -40.22 12.98
CA CYS A 220 -7.78 -39.97 11.54
C CYS A 220 -8.44 -41.11 10.77
N ARG A 221 -9.49 -40.82 9.98
CA ARG A 221 -10.19 -41.82 9.16
C ARG A 221 -9.82 -41.66 7.67
N GLY A 222 -9.70 -42.79 6.97
CA GLY A 222 -9.38 -42.86 5.54
C GLY A 222 -9.50 -44.29 5.00
N ASP A 223 -9.61 -44.43 3.68
CA ASP A 223 -9.76 -45.72 3.01
C ASP A 223 -8.41 -46.46 2.91
N SER A 224 -8.45 -47.79 2.94
CA SER A 224 -7.26 -48.67 3.10
C SER A 224 -6.23 -48.63 1.94
N SER A 225 -6.48 -47.81 0.91
CA SER A 225 -5.59 -47.58 -0.24
C SER A 225 -5.15 -46.12 -0.43
N GLY A 226 -5.38 -45.21 0.54
CA GLY A 226 -4.92 -43.82 0.45
C GLY A 226 -4.78 -43.11 1.81
N PRO A 227 -4.00 -42.00 1.89
CA PRO A 227 -3.68 -41.35 3.16
C PRO A 227 -4.91 -40.70 3.82
N LYS A 228 -4.90 -40.66 5.16
CA LYS A 228 -6.04 -40.36 6.05
C LYS A 228 -6.64 -38.96 5.80
N ARG A 229 -7.86 -38.88 5.26
CA ARG A 229 -8.46 -37.63 4.74
C ARG A 229 -9.25 -36.82 5.76
N GLN A 230 -9.82 -37.45 6.78
CA GLN A 230 -10.69 -36.80 7.76
C GLN A 230 -10.13 -36.92 9.17
N VAL A 231 -10.37 -35.88 9.98
CA VAL A 231 -9.77 -35.71 11.29
C VAL A 231 -10.88 -35.42 12.29
N PHE A 232 -11.01 -36.30 13.27
CA PHE A 232 -12.06 -36.24 14.26
C PHE A 232 -11.48 -36.02 15.66
N PHE A 233 -12.16 -35.20 16.45
CA PHE A 233 -11.85 -35.01 17.86
C PHE A 233 -12.81 -35.82 18.73
N HIS A 234 -12.24 -36.59 19.65
CA HIS A 234 -12.98 -37.35 20.65
C HIS A 234 -12.73 -36.75 22.01
N SER A 235 -13.81 -36.36 22.68
CA SER A 235 -13.72 -35.82 24.03
C SER A 235 -13.26 -36.90 25.01
N PRO A 236 -12.55 -36.57 26.10
CA PRO A 236 -12.20 -37.52 27.14
C PRO A 236 -13.46 -38.14 27.73
N ALA A 237 -13.38 -39.40 28.16
CA ALA A 237 -14.47 -40.08 28.85
C ALA A 237 -14.95 -39.23 30.04
N GLY A 238 -16.17 -38.68 29.95
CA GLY A 238 -16.75 -37.79 30.98
C GLY A 238 -17.36 -36.48 30.46
N PHE A 239 -17.09 -36.09 29.21
CA PHE A 239 -17.90 -35.09 28.50
C PHE A 239 -19.12 -35.77 27.90
N ASN A 240 -20.31 -35.16 28.07
CA ASN A 240 -21.62 -35.68 27.68
C ASN A 240 -21.58 -36.65 26.48
N SER A 241 -22.10 -37.85 26.70
CA SER A 241 -22.28 -38.97 25.77
C SER A 241 -23.28 -38.68 24.64
N SER A 242 -23.29 -37.46 24.12
CA SER A 242 -24.02 -37.15 22.91
C SER A 242 -23.28 -37.75 21.72
N ASN A 243 -23.98 -38.49 20.88
CA ASN A 243 -23.55 -39.12 19.63
C ASN A 243 -23.12 -38.08 18.56
N GLN A 244 -22.23 -37.16 18.94
CA GLN A 244 -21.76 -36.02 18.18
C GLN A 244 -20.37 -36.31 17.63
N ILE A 245 -20.15 -35.90 16.39
CA ILE A 245 -18.91 -36.09 15.66
C ILE A 245 -18.30 -34.69 15.45
N TYR A 246 -17.05 -34.53 15.84
CA TYR A 246 -16.32 -33.27 15.76
C TYR A 246 -15.27 -33.39 14.65
N GLU A 247 -15.55 -32.87 13.46
CA GLU A 247 -14.65 -32.96 12.31
C GLU A 247 -13.84 -31.66 12.17
N LEU A 248 -12.50 -31.75 12.23
CA LEU A 248 -11.62 -30.61 11.96
C LEU A 248 -11.73 -30.22 10.48
N ASN A 249 -12.00 -28.94 10.25
CA ASN A 249 -12.24 -28.40 8.92
C ASN A 249 -11.12 -27.47 8.44
N THR A 250 -10.58 -26.61 9.30
CA THR A 250 -9.63 -25.57 8.89
C THR A 250 -8.69 -25.22 10.03
N ILE A 251 -7.44 -24.93 9.70
CA ILE A 251 -6.40 -24.43 10.58
C ILE A 251 -6.02 -23.04 10.10
N PHE A 252 -6.16 -22.05 10.98
CA PHE A 252 -5.64 -20.70 10.77
C PHE A 252 -4.35 -20.58 11.58
N THR A 253 -3.25 -20.22 10.94
CA THR A 253 -1.98 -19.95 11.61
C THR A 253 -1.68 -18.46 11.48
N ILE A 254 -1.64 -17.77 12.63
CA ILE A 254 -1.21 -16.38 12.75
C ILE A 254 0.27 -16.41 13.14
N ARG A 255 1.13 -15.78 12.36
CA ARG A 255 2.56 -15.72 12.62
C ARG A 255 2.99 -14.27 12.80
N LEU A 256 3.69 -13.99 13.88
CA LEU A 256 4.43 -12.74 14.02
C LEU A 256 5.56 -12.73 12.98
N ILE A 257 5.56 -11.74 12.10
CA ILE A 257 6.64 -11.56 11.14
C ILE A 257 7.81 -10.97 11.93
N LYS A 258 8.69 -11.86 12.39
CA LYS A 258 9.93 -11.46 13.05
C LYS A 258 10.85 -10.88 11.98
N GLU A 259 11.18 -9.61 12.07
CA GLU A 259 12.26 -9.07 11.24
C GLU A 259 13.52 -9.94 11.44
N PRO A 260 14.28 -10.22 10.37
CA PRO A 260 15.50 -11.01 10.47
C PRO A 260 16.48 -10.34 11.44
N THR A 261 16.67 -10.98 12.58
CA THR A 261 17.59 -10.55 13.64
C THR A 261 19.02 -10.57 13.09
N GLY A 262 19.62 -9.39 12.92
CA GLY A 262 21.04 -9.30 12.55
C GLY A 262 21.54 -7.99 11.94
N VAL A 263 20.71 -6.96 11.77
CA VAL A 263 21.16 -5.62 11.39
C VAL A 263 21.08 -4.74 12.63
N ALA A 264 22.11 -3.91 12.86
CA ALA A 264 22.09 -2.85 13.85
C ALA A 264 20.74 -2.13 13.84
N LYS A 265 20.22 -1.69 15.01
CA LYS A 265 19.00 -0.87 15.13
C LYS A 265 18.86 0.02 13.90
N LYS A 266 17.94 -0.32 12.98
CA LYS A 266 17.62 0.54 11.85
C LYS A 266 17.06 1.79 12.51
N GLU A 267 17.80 2.90 12.40
CA GLU A 267 17.34 4.20 12.89
C GLU A 267 15.89 4.37 12.46
N ASP A 268 15.06 4.86 13.38
CA ASP A 268 13.66 5.20 13.10
C ASP A 268 13.63 6.07 11.82
N VAL A 269 13.22 5.49 10.70
CA VAL A 269 13.28 6.15 9.39
C VAL A 269 12.04 7.03 9.31
N SER A 270 12.14 8.24 9.83
CA SER A 270 11.12 9.28 9.69
C SER A 270 11.39 10.16 8.46
N VAL A 271 10.37 10.89 8.00
CA VAL A 271 10.52 11.94 6.97
C VAL A 271 11.66 12.91 7.33
N ASN A 272 11.75 13.32 8.60
CA ASN A 272 12.81 14.20 9.07
C ASN A 272 14.20 13.55 8.96
N SER A 273 14.35 12.29 9.37
CA SER A 273 15.62 11.56 9.25
C SER A 273 16.06 11.42 7.78
N ILE A 274 15.15 11.13 6.86
CA ILE A 274 15.45 11.10 5.42
C ILE A 274 15.86 12.49 4.91
N ASN A 275 15.14 13.54 5.31
CA ASN A 275 15.44 14.90 4.91
C ASN A 275 16.82 15.35 5.41
N GLU A 276 17.19 15.01 6.65
CA GLU A 276 18.53 15.26 7.20
C GLU A 276 19.62 14.53 6.40
N LYS A 277 19.37 13.28 5.98
CA LYS A 277 20.31 12.53 5.14
C LYS A 277 20.45 13.12 3.73
N ILE A 278 19.36 13.65 3.16
CA ILE A 278 19.40 14.44 1.92
C ILE A 278 20.21 15.72 2.12
N ASP A 279 20.02 16.43 3.24
CA ASP A 279 20.75 17.67 3.58
C ASP A 279 22.25 17.43 3.76
N GLN A 280 22.64 16.26 4.26
CA GLN A 280 24.04 15.85 4.38
C GLN A 280 24.63 15.44 3.03
N LEU A 281 23.89 14.70 2.19
CA LEU A 281 24.39 14.17 0.93
C LEU A 281 24.45 15.22 -0.19
N ALA A 282 23.48 16.11 -0.30
CA ALA A 282 23.40 17.08 -1.39
C ALA A 282 24.63 18.00 -1.49
N PRO A 283 25.16 18.60 -0.40
CA PRO A 283 26.38 19.40 -0.45
C PRO A 283 27.61 18.60 -0.88
N LEU A 284 27.72 17.33 -0.45
CA LEU A 284 28.83 16.45 -0.82
C LEU A 284 28.84 16.18 -2.32
N LEU A 285 27.69 15.77 -2.88
CA LEU A 285 27.55 15.54 -4.32
C LEU A 285 27.71 16.84 -5.12
N ARG A 286 27.26 17.99 -4.60
CA ARG A 286 27.48 19.30 -5.22
C ARG A 286 28.97 19.63 -5.35
N GLN A 287 29.77 19.37 -4.31
CA GLN A 287 31.23 19.59 -4.36
C GLN A 287 31.93 18.67 -5.37
N GLN A 288 31.38 17.47 -5.60
CA GLN A 288 31.90 16.50 -6.55
C GLN A 288 31.43 16.76 -8.01
N GLY A 289 30.52 17.69 -8.23
CA GLY A 289 29.89 17.91 -9.53
C GLY A 289 28.79 16.89 -9.87
N ASP A 290 28.38 16.07 -8.90
CA ASP A 290 27.44 14.96 -9.05
C ASP A 290 26.05 15.26 -8.47
N LEU A 291 25.76 16.51 -8.07
CA LEU A 291 24.45 16.87 -7.50
C LEU A 291 23.27 16.47 -8.38
N THR A 292 23.42 16.54 -9.70
CA THR A 292 22.36 16.17 -10.65
C THR A 292 22.54 14.75 -11.18
N ASN A 293 23.56 14.00 -10.77
CA ASN A 293 23.84 12.66 -11.27
C ASN A 293 22.95 11.61 -10.58
N PRO A 294 21.96 11.03 -11.28
CA PRO A 294 21.01 10.13 -10.63
C PRO A 294 21.65 8.82 -10.15
N THR A 295 22.68 8.33 -10.85
CA THR A 295 23.37 7.09 -10.45
C THR A 295 24.15 7.29 -9.16
N ALA A 296 24.78 8.45 -8.97
CA ALA A 296 25.45 8.79 -7.71
C ALA A 296 24.45 8.83 -6.56
N TRP A 297 23.33 9.51 -6.74
CA TRP A 297 22.25 9.55 -5.75
C TRP A 297 21.66 8.18 -5.43
N ARG A 298 21.38 7.33 -6.44
CA ARG A 298 20.87 5.97 -6.20
C ARG A 298 21.85 5.14 -5.38
N LYS A 299 23.15 5.20 -5.71
CA LYS A 299 24.20 4.48 -5.00
C LYS A 299 24.35 4.93 -3.55
N HIS A 300 24.44 6.24 -3.30
CA HIS A 300 24.60 6.78 -1.95
C HIS A 300 23.30 6.71 -1.14
N GLY A 301 22.16 6.98 -1.78
CA GLY A 301 20.82 6.96 -1.21
C GLY A 301 20.38 5.58 -0.71
N ALA A 302 20.84 4.51 -1.37
CA ALA A 302 20.56 3.14 -0.95
C ALA A 302 21.07 2.84 0.47
N ALA A 303 22.15 3.50 0.92
CA ALA A 303 22.68 3.32 2.28
C ALA A 303 21.69 3.74 3.39
N PHE A 304 20.67 4.52 3.04
CA PHE A 304 19.61 4.93 3.96
C PHE A 304 18.20 4.70 3.43
N GLY A 305 18.05 3.81 2.42
CA GLY A 305 16.74 3.36 1.92
C GLY A 305 16.03 4.30 0.94
N LEU A 306 16.66 5.41 0.51
CA LEU A 306 16.02 6.41 -0.37
C LEU A 306 15.34 5.82 -1.63
N PRO A 307 15.94 4.86 -2.36
CA PRO A 307 15.35 4.29 -3.57
C PRO A 307 14.11 3.42 -3.34
N GLY A 308 13.87 2.98 -2.11
CA GLY A 308 12.86 1.99 -1.76
C GLY A 308 11.77 2.49 -0.83
N LEU A 309 11.73 3.79 -0.53
CA LEU A 309 10.81 4.35 0.47
C LEU A 309 9.35 4.00 0.17
N ASP A 310 8.92 4.21 -1.07
CA ASP A 310 7.53 4.03 -1.53
C ASP A 310 7.22 2.63 -2.07
N LEU A 311 8.19 1.70 -2.01
CA LEU A 311 7.99 0.32 -2.42
C LEU A 311 7.42 -0.51 -1.27
N PRO A 312 6.65 -1.57 -1.58
CA PRO A 312 6.14 -2.50 -0.58
C PRO A 312 7.27 -3.19 0.20
N THR A 313 6.99 -3.58 1.45
CA THR A 313 7.97 -4.23 2.32
C THR A 313 8.38 -5.63 1.83
N GLU A 314 7.55 -6.28 1.00
CA GLU A 314 7.81 -7.59 0.40
C GLU A 314 9.00 -7.58 -0.58
N VAL A 315 9.43 -6.40 -1.03
CA VAL A 315 10.63 -6.20 -1.87
C VAL A 315 11.71 -5.39 -1.15
N ASP A 316 11.77 -5.49 0.18
CA ASP A 316 12.66 -4.71 1.06
C ASP A 316 12.46 -3.17 0.97
N GLY A 317 11.29 -2.74 0.48
CA GLY A 317 10.85 -1.35 0.53
C GLY A 317 10.45 -0.91 1.94
N SER A 318 10.20 0.39 2.11
CA SER A 318 9.78 0.95 3.42
C SER A 318 8.28 1.15 3.56
N GLY A 319 7.49 0.93 2.49
CA GLY A 319 6.03 1.02 2.54
C GLY A 319 5.49 2.41 2.87
N TRP A 320 6.24 3.47 2.56
CA TRP A 320 5.86 4.84 2.91
C TRP A 320 4.59 5.28 2.21
N SER A 321 3.77 6.02 2.96
CA SER A 321 2.54 6.61 2.46
C SER A 321 2.82 7.64 1.37
N THR A 322 1.82 7.92 0.54
CA THR A 322 1.88 9.01 -0.45
C THR A 322 2.16 10.34 0.24
N LEU A 323 1.59 10.56 1.43
CA LEU A 323 1.82 11.76 2.22
C LEU A 323 3.29 11.90 2.70
N ASP A 324 3.90 10.83 3.20
CA ASP A 324 5.31 10.85 3.62
C ASP A 324 6.24 11.14 2.44
N MET A 325 5.96 10.49 1.31
CA MET A 325 6.70 10.69 0.07
C MET A 325 6.56 12.13 -0.45
N LEU A 326 5.37 12.72 -0.34
CA LEU A 326 5.10 14.10 -0.74
C LEU A 326 6.07 15.09 -0.07
N GLU A 327 6.28 14.95 1.24
CA GLU A 327 7.17 15.83 2.00
C GLU A 327 8.66 15.60 1.66
N VAL A 328 9.08 14.36 1.40
CA VAL A 328 10.46 14.08 0.95
C VAL A 328 10.71 14.66 -0.45
N PHE A 329 9.77 14.51 -1.37
CA PHE A 329 9.89 15.08 -2.72
C PHE A 329 9.96 16.62 -2.68
N ARG A 330 9.12 17.26 -1.85
CA ARG A 330 9.19 18.71 -1.60
C ARG A 330 10.56 19.11 -1.05
N HIS A 331 11.07 18.39 -0.06
CA HIS A 331 12.38 18.67 0.52
C HIS A 331 13.52 18.51 -0.49
N ALA A 332 13.52 17.43 -1.27
CA ALA A 332 14.48 17.20 -2.35
C ALA A 332 14.44 18.32 -3.40
N GLY A 333 13.25 18.80 -3.76
CA GLY A 333 13.05 19.93 -4.67
C GLY A 333 13.66 21.25 -4.18
N LYS A 334 13.74 21.48 -2.86
CA LYS A 334 14.44 22.65 -2.30
C LYS A 334 15.92 22.64 -2.68
N HIS A 335 16.55 21.47 -2.72
CA HIS A 335 17.96 21.36 -3.13
C HIS A 335 18.15 21.53 -4.63
N ASN A 336 17.44 20.73 -5.43
CA ASN A 336 17.46 20.81 -6.89
C ASN A 336 16.34 19.93 -7.48
N LEU A 337 15.66 20.40 -8.52
CA LEU A 337 14.52 19.70 -9.12
C LEU A 337 14.89 18.31 -9.70
N ASN A 338 16.14 18.08 -10.09
CA ASN A 338 16.61 16.78 -10.60
C ASN A 338 16.53 15.67 -9.54
N LEU A 339 16.53 15.99 -8.23
CA LEU A 339 16.47 14.99 -7.17
C LEU A 339 15.12 14.28 -7.11
N ARG A 340 14.04 14.83 -7.68
CA ARG A 340 12.75 14.14 -7.79
C ARG A 340 12.90 12.76 -8.46
N ASP A 341 13.90 12.60 -9.32
CA ASP A 341 14.10 11.37 -10.10
C ASP A 341 14.83 10.26 -9.33
N VAL A 342 15.30 10.54 -8.11
CA VAL A 342 16.08 9.60 -7.28
C VAL A 342 15.43 9.27 -5.95
N VAL A 343 14.41 10.03 -5.55
CA VAL A 343 13.58 9.74 -4.38
C VAL A 343 12.60 8.60 -4.71
N GLY A 344 12.49 7.63 -3.81
CA GLY A 344 11.65 6.44 -3.99
C GLY A 344 12.06 5.62 -5.22
N ALA A 345 11.21 4.68 -5.64
CA ALA A 345 11.45 3.86 -6.81
C ALA A 345 11.39 4.63 -8.13
N ALA A 346 10.89 5.87 -8.11
CA ALA A 346 10.58 6.65 -9.29
C ALA A 346 9.79 5.80 -10.31
N HIS A 347 10.29 5.65 -11.53
CA HIS A 347 9.66 4.84 -12.58
C HIS A 347 9.76 3.32 -12.39
N GLY A 348 10.33 2.86 -11.27
CA GLY A 348 10.29 1.47 -10.83
C GLY A 348 8.97 1.03 -10.19
N ARG A 349 8.15 1.98 -9.72
CA ARG A 349 6.87 1.69 -9.04
C ARG A 349 5.90 0.79 -9.85
N PRO A 350 5.77 0.92 -11.19
CA PRO A 350 4.91 0.04 -11.99
C PRO A 350 5.25 -1.44 -11.85
N LEU A 351 6.52 -1.77 -11.60
CA LEU A 351 6.99 -3.16 -11.51
C LEU A 351 6.37 -3.90 -10.32
N ALA A 352 5.94 -3.18 -9.28
CA ALA A 352 5.24 -3.76 -8.13
C ALA A 352 3.90 -4.42 -8.50
N LYS A 353 3.35 -4.13 -9.68
CA LYS A 353 2.14 -4.78 -10.22
C LYS A 353 2.45 -6.08 -10.98
N SER A 354 3.73 -6.35 -11.27
CA SER A 354 4.14 -7.56 -11.99
C SER A 354 4.40 -8.72 -11.05
N ASN A 355 3.87 -9.89 -11.40
CA ASN A 355 4.16 -11.13 -10.69
C ASN A 355 5.39 -11.88 -11.22
N THR A 356 6.05 -11.36 -12.26
CA THR A 356 7.20 -12.00 -12.89
C THR A 356 8.41 -12.03 -11.96
N ALA A 357 9.20 -13.11 -12.00
CA ALA A 357 10.46 -13.19 -11.28
C ALA A 357 11.45 -12.11 -11.73
N TYR A 358 11.39 -11.72 -13.01
CA TYR A 358 12.22 -10.67 -13.58
C TYR A 358 11.93 -9.31 -12.94
N ALA A 359 10.67 -8.87 -12.88
CA ALA A 359 10.29 -7.60 -12.25
C ALA A 359 10.63 -7.56 -10.74
N LYS A 360 10.39 -8.66 -10.01
CA LYS A 360 10.75 -8.77 -8.59
C LYS A 360 12.25 -8.61 -8.35
N ARG A 361 13.09 -9.22 -9.19
CA ARG A 361 14.55 -9.03 -9.14
C ARG A 361 14.93 -7.57 -9.39
N VAL A 362 14.33 -6.92 -10.38
CA VAL A 362 14.61 -5.51 -10.69
C VAL A 362 14.18 -4.59 -9.55
N LEU A 363 13.06 -4.85 -8.87
CA LEU A 363 12.66 -4.11 -7.68
C LEU A 363 13.71 -4.19 -6.56
N ASN A 364 14.23 -5.39 -6.29
CA ASN A 364 15.31 -5.56 -5.30
C ASN A 364 16.58 -4.80 -5.70
N ASP A 365 16.92 -4.79 -7.00
CA ASP A 365 18.06 -4.00 -7.51
C ASP A 365 17.81 -2.48 -7.39
N ILE A 366 16.56 -2.01 -7.50
CA ILE A 366 16.21 -0.60 -7.27
C ILE A 366 16.43 -0.24 -5.81
N VAL A 367 15.92 -1.05 -4.87
CA VAL A 367 16.11 -0.85 -3.42
C VAL A 367 17.59 -0.82 -3.07
N ALA A 368 18.39 -1.70 -3.68
CA ALA A 368 19.84 -1.74 -3.50
C ALA A 368 20.60 -0.60 -4.22
N GLY A 369 19.92 0.31 -4.92
CA GLY A 369 20.54 1.41 -5.66
C GLY A 369 21.33 0.98 -6.91
N LYS A 370 21.11 -0.25 -7.40
CA LYS A 370 21.78 -0.84 -8.56
C LYS A 370 20.99 -0.68 -9.86
N ALA A 371 19.68 -0.57 -9.77
CA ALA A 371 18.81 -0.38 -10.93
C ALA A 371 18.19 1.02 -10.96
N TYR A 372 18.02 1.49 -12.19
CA TYR A 372 17.34 2.75 -12.48
C TYR A 372 16.46 2.56 -13.71
N VAL A 373 15.21 3.03 -13.63
CA VAL A 373 14.20 2.69 -14.63
C VAL A 373 13.79 3.94 -15.40
N ALA A 374 13.80 3.84 -16.73
CA ALA A 374 13.18 4.82 -17.60
C ALA A 374 11.75 4.40 -17.96
N VAL A 375 10.92 5.36 -18.39
CA VAL A 375 9.63 5.08 -19.05
C VAL A 375 9.74 5.56 -20.49
N ALA A 376 9.31 4.72 -21.42
CA ALA A 376 9.26 5.05 -22.83
C ALA A 376 7.83 4.94 -23.37
N ILE A 377 7.21 6.09 -23.66
CA ILE A 377 5.81 6.13 -24.09
C ILE A 377 5.56 7.13 -25.22
N THR A 378 6.12 8.32 -25.14
CA THR A 378 5.93 9.41 -26.12
C THR A 378 6.55 9.03 -27.46
N GLU A 379 5.87 9.39 -28.54
CA GLU A 379 6.27 9.18 -29.93
C GLU A 379 6.32 10.53 -30.67
N PRO A 380 6.96 10.62 -31.85
CA PRO A 380 7.04 11.87 -32.61
C PRO A 380 5.66 12.53 -32.85
N ASP A 381 4.65 11.72 -33.18
CA ASP A 381 3.29 12.17 -33.49
C ASP A 381 2.27 11.86 -32.38
N ALA A 382 2.72 11.34 -31.23
CA ALA A 382 1.86 10.97 -30.10
C ALA A 382 2.46 11.38 -28.75
N GLY A 383 1.98 12.51 -28.23
CA GLY A 383 2.36 13.04 -26.92
C GLY A 383 1.14 13.36 -26.05
N SER A 384 0.55 14.54 -26.25
CA SER A 384 -0.68 14.91 -25.54
C SER A 384 -1.87 14.03 -25.97
N ASP A 385 -1.96 13.71 -27.27
CA ASP A 385 -2.87 12.71 -27.78
C ASP A 385 -2.22 11.33 -27.80
N MET A 386 -2.30 10.63 -26.66
CA MET A 386 -1.78 9.27 -26.55
C MET A 386 -2.53 8.24 -27.41
N ARG A 387 -3.69 8.60 -27.99
CA ARG A 387 -4.47 7.69 -28.85
C ARG A 387 -3.86 7.56 -30.25
N ALA A 388 -3.03 8.52 -30.66
CA ALA A 388 -2.30 8.49 -31.92
C ALA A 388 -1.04 7.60 -31.88
N MET A 389 -0.81 6.86 -30.80
CA MET A 389 0.32 5.92 -30.69
C MET A 389 0.31 4.89 -31.83
N GLU A 390 1.46 4.68 -32.45
CA GLU A 390 1.62 3.72 -33.55
C GLU A 390 2.52 2.53 -33.21
N SER A 391 3.44 2.66 -32.24
CA SER A 391 4.25 1.51 -31.82
C SER A 391 3.34 0.38 -31.33
N ARG A 392 3.66 -0.86 -31.70
CA ARG A 392 2.75 -1.99 -31.53
C ARG A 392 3.47 -3.25 -31.11
N ALA A 393 2.75 -4.07 -30.34
CA ALA A 393 3.08 -5.45 -30.08
C ALA A 393 2.26 -6.36 -31.01
N THR A 394 2.92 -7.35 -31.60
CA THR A 394 2.26 -8.44 -32.34
C THR A 394 2.56 -9.75 -31.63
N LYS A 395 1.55 -10.58 -31.34
CA LYS A 395 1.77 -11.86 -30.68
C LYS A 395 2.56 -12.81 -31.59
N VAL A 396 3.66 -13.38 -31.10
CA VAL A 396 4.49 -14.36 -31.83
C VAL A 396 4.92 -15.47 -30.87
N GLY A 397 4.40 -16.68 -31.07
CA GLY A 397 4.62 -17.79 -30.13
C GLY A 397 4.07 -17.47 -28.73
N ASP A 398 4.88 -17.67 -27.70
CA ASP A 398 4.59 -17.30 -26.31
C ASP A 398 4.87 -15.82 -26.00
N GLY A 399 5.72 -15.17 -26.79
CA GLY A 399 6.12 -13.77 -26.66
C GLY A 399 5.42 -12.81 -27.62
N PHE A 400 6.14 -11.74 -27.98
CA PHE A 400 5.69 -10.64 -28.82
C PHE A 400 6.83 -10.19 -29.76
N SER A 401 6.46 -9.68 -30.94
CA SER A 401 7.32 -8.88 -31.80
C SER A 401 6.93 -7.40 -31.66
N LEU A 402 7.86 -6.55 -31.27
CA LEU A 402 7.65 -5.12 -31.05
C LEU A 402 8.24 -4.31 -32.21
N SER A 403 7.47 -3.35 -32.73
CA SER A 403 7.92 -2.41 -33.77
C SER A 403 7.43 -1.00 -33.49
N GLY A 404 8.32 -0.02 -33.62
CA GLY A 404 8.00 1.40 -33.43
C GLY A 404 9.17 2.29 -33.06
N GLN A 405 8.85 3.53 -32.72
CA GLN A 405 9.80 4.51 -32.24
C GLN A 405 9.21 5.35 -31.11
N LYS A 406 10.05 5.70 -30.14
CA LYS A 406 9.74 6.61 -29.04
C LYS A 406 10.63 7.85 -29.13
N LEU A 407 10.21 8.96 -28.54
CA LEU A 407 10.93 10.23 -28.53
C LEU A 407 10.71 10.98 -27.20
N TRP A 408 11.64 11.86 -26.82
CA TRP A 408 11.59 12.72 -25.63
C TRP A 408 11.51 11.99 -24.28
N ASN A 409 11.98 10.75 -24.20
CA ASN A 409 11.98 9.98 -22.96
C ASN A 409 13.26 10.27 -22.18
N ALA A 410 13.11 10.57 -20.89
CA ALA A 410 14.22 10.91 -20.01
C ALA A 410 14.91 9.64 -19.47
N ARG A 411 16.17 9.80 -19.05
CA ARG A 411 17.01 8.83 -18.31
C ARG A 411 17.56 7.67 -19.14
N LEU A 412 17.35 7.62 -20.45
CA LEU A 412 17.71 6.44 -21.26
C LEU A 412 19.17 6.00 -21.09
N ARG A 413 20.13 6.93 -20.99
CA ARG A 413 21.55 6.61 -20.78
C ARG A 413 21.94 6.28 -19.34
N GLN A 414 21.13 6.70 -18.35
CA GLN A 414 21.36 6.39 -16.95
C GLN A 414 20.61 5.14 -16.47
N ALA A 415 19.53 4.77 -17.18
CA ALA A 415 18.68 3.66 -16.83
C ALA A 415 19.37 2.32 -17.09
N THR A 416 19.11 1.34 -16.22
CA THR A 416 19.45 -0.07 -16.46
C THR A 416 18.29 -0.81 -17.13
N HIS A 417 17.06 -0.32 -16.94
CA HIS A 417 15.84 -0.91 -17.50
C HIS A 417 14.91 0.17 -18.02
N VAL A 418 14.00 -0.20 -18.91
CA VAL A 418 12.94 0.68 -19.42
C VAL A 418 11.59 -0.02 -19.35
N VAL A 419 10.57 0.73 -18.91
CA VAL A 419 9.17 0.36 -19.12
C VAL A 419 8.73 0.91 -20.47
N LEU A 420 8.64 0.05 -21.46
CA LEU A 420 8.24 0.38 -22.82
C LEU A 420 6.73 0.13 -23.00
N TYR A 421 6.01 1.15 -23.45
CA TYR A 421 4.58 1.06 -23.77
C TYR A 421 4.35 0.99 -25.28
N THR A 422 3.50 0.07 -25.72
CA THR A 422 3.07 -0.07 -27.12
C THR A 422 1.56 -0.31 -27.19
N LEU A 423 0.95 -0.22 -28.36
CA LEU A 423 -0.39 -0.75 -28.62
C LEU A 423 -0.41 -2.26 -28.37
N ALA A 424 -1.46 -2.71 -27.70
CA ALA A 424 -1.67 -4.11 -27.34
C ALA A 424 -1.91 -5.00 -28.56
N SER A 425 -1.59 -6.28 -28.44
CA SER A 425 -1.86 -7.27 -29.50
C SER A 425 -3.25 -7.91 -29.42
N ASN A 426 -3.97 -7.65 -28.34
CA ASN A 426 -5.26 -8.27 -27.99
C ASN A 426 -6.47 -7.82 -28.84
N GLY A 427 -6.27 -6.99 -29.86
CA GLY A 427 -7.32 -6.52 -30.76
C GLY A 427 -8.26 -5.46 -30.18
N LYS A 428 -8.09 -5.05 -28.91
CA LYS A 428 -8.87 -3.97 -28.31
C LYS A 428 -8.30 -2.62 -28.77
N ALA A 429 -9.08 -1.87 -29.55
CA ALA A 429 -8.68 -0.58 -30.09
C ALA A 429 -8.18 0.37 -28.98
N GLY A 430 -6.98 0.93 -29.18
CA GLY A 430 -6.35 1.87 -28.23
C GLY A 430 -5.88 1.25 -26.91
N ALA A 431 -6.03 -0.07 -26.71
CA ALA A 431 -5.42 -0.75 -25.56
C ALA A 431 -3.90 -0.74 -25.71
N ARG A 432 -3.21 -0.69 -24.56
CA ARG A 432 -1.76 -0.55 -24.48
C ARG A 432 -1.18 -1.67 -23.63
N THR A 433 0.06 -2.03 -23.88
CA THR A 433 0.79 -3.06 -23.13
C THR A 433 2.12 -2.51 -22.65
N ALA A 434 2.51 -2.88 -21.42
CA ALA A 434 3.72 -2.42 -20.77
C ALA A 434 4.73 -3.56 -20.63
N PHE A 435 5.94 -3.33 -21.12
CA PHE A 435 7.06 -4.28 -21.09
C PHE A 435 8.22 -3.70 -20.26
N LEU A 436 8.74 -4.46 -19.30
CA LEU A 436 9.98 -4.17 -18.60
C LEU A 436 11.13 -4.80 -19.37
N LEU A 437 11.99 -4.00 -19.98
CA LEU A 437 13.14 -4.49 -20.75
C LEU A 437 14.45 -4.01 -20.12
N PRO A 438 15.54 -4.80 -20.21
CA PRO A 438 16.87 -4.25 -19.97
C PRO A 438 17.15 -3.18 -21.03
N ILE A 439 17.83 -2.09 -20.65
CA ILE A 439 18.02 -0.94 -21.56
C ILE A 439 18.85 -1.29 -22.80
N ASP A 440 19.67 -2.34 -22.70
CA ASP A 440 20.55 -2.88 -23.73
C ASP A 440 19.97 -4.13 -24.41
N HIS A 441 18.65 -4.36 -24.30
CA HIS A 441 17.98 -5.47 -24.95
C HIS A 441 18.33 -5.53 -26.45
N PRO A 442 18.70 -6.70 -27.00
CA PRO A 442 19.00 -6.84 -28.42
C PRO A 442 17.84 -6.34 -29.30
N GLY A 443 18.15 -5.46 -30.26
CA GLY A 443 17.15 -4.84 -31.14
C GLY A 443 16.55 -3.52 -30.61
N LEU A 444 16.88 -3.11 -29.38
CA LEU A 444 16.50 -1.81 -28.83
C LEU A 444 17.65 -0.80 -29.01
N GLN A 445 17.40 0.26 -29.78
CA GLN A 445 18.39 1.30 -30.05
C GLN A 445 18.01 2.62 -29.37
N ILE A 446 18.93 3.18 -28.58
CA ILE A 446 18.80 4.55 -28.04
C ILE A 446 19.24 5.57 -29.09
N VAL A 447 18.42 6.61 -29.26
CA VAL A 447 18.74 7.82 -30.02
C VAL A 447 18.80 8.98 -29.05
N ASP A 448 19.93 9.69 -28.95
CA ASP A 448 20.07 10.79 -28.00
C ASP A 448 19.41 12.07 -28.51
N GLU A 449 18.77 12.78 -27.60
CA GLU A 449 18.24 14.14 -27.76
C GLU A 449 18.69 15.00 -26.59
N TYR A 450 18.66 16.32 -26.76
CA TYR A 450 19.18 17.26 -25.77
C TYR A 450 18.13 18.26 -25.34
N ALA A 451 17.88 18.33 -24.04
CA ALA A 451 16.99 19.31 -23.43
C ALA A 451 17.79 20.45 -22.80
N HIS A 452 17.17 21.62 -22.67
CA HIS A 452 17.78 22.76 -22.01
C HIS A 452 17.88 22.57 -20.49
N GLY A 453 16.84 22.02 -19.86
CA GLY A 453 16.76 21.80 -18.41
C GLY A 453 16.84 20.33 -18.03
N LEU A 454 16.73 20.06 -16.73
CA LEU A 454 16.74 18.73 -16.14
C LEU A 454 18.02 17.96 -16.50
N THR A 455 19.15 18.68 -16.48
CA THR A 455 20.45 18.26 -17.03
C THR A 455 21.08 17.07 -16.30
N GLY A 456 20.48 16.61 -15.19
CA GLY A 456 20.83 15.34 -14.57
C GLY A 456 20.43 14.12 -15.39
N ASN A 457 19.49 14.28 -16.31
CA ASN A 457 18.94 13.21 -17.12
C ASN A 457 19.38 13.33 -18.58
N SER A 458 19.64 12.19 -19.21
CA SER A 458 19.66 12.12 -20.68
C SER A 458 18.23 12.21 -21.21
N PHE A 459 18.08 12.69 -22.44
CA PHE A 459 16.83 12.65 -23.18
C PHE A 459 17.05 11.92 -24.49
N GLY A 460 16.00 11.35 -25.05
CA GLY A 460 16.14 10.64 -26.31
C GLY A 460 14.92 9.87 -26.76
N GLY A 461 15.14 9.09 -27.79
CA GLY A 461 14.20 8.14 -28.34
C GLY A 461 14.68 6.71 -28.24
N LEU A 462 13.75 5.79 -28.51
CA LEU A 462 14.03 4.38 -28.70
C LEU A 462 13.57 3.98 -30.10
N LYS A 463 14.35 3.17 -30.81
CA LYS A 463 13.95 2.55 -32.07
C LYS A 463 14.03 1.04 -31.91
N PHE A 464 13.00 0.36 -32.38
CA PHE A 464 12.91 -1.09 -32.37
C PHE A 464 12.08 -1.54 -33.56
N ASN A 465 12.55 -2.56 -34.27
CA ASN A 465 11.85 -3.09 -35.44
C ASN A 465 11.89 -4.62 -35.39
N ASP A 466 10.72 -5.21 -35.33
CA ASP A 466 10.49 -6.66 -35.22
C ASP A 466 11.32 -7.29 -34.09
N MET A 467 11.43 -6.57 -32.97
CA MET A 467 12.20 -6.98 -31.80
C MET A 467 11.39 -7.99 -30.99
N PHE A 468 11.89 -9.24 -30.91
CA PHE A 468 11.25 -10.27 -30.09
C PHE A 468 11.40 -9.98 -28.59
N VAL A 469 10.32 -10.18 -27.85
CA VAL A 469 10.23 -10.01 -26.40
C VAL A 469 9.44 -11.18 -25.80
N GLY A 470 10.05 -11.91 -24.87
CA GLY A 470 9.42 -13.02 -24.17
C GLY A 470 8.35 -12.61 -23.15
N PRO A 471 7.49 -13.55 -22.71
CA PRO A 471 6.41 -13.28 -21.75
C PRO A 471 6.91 -12.81 -20.37
N GLU A 472 8.14 -13.13 -19.98
CA GLU A 472 8.77 -12.73 -18.72
C GLU A 472 8.95 -11.22 -18.55
N TYR A 473 8.88 -10.47 -19.66
CA TYR A 473 9.05 -9.02 -19.67
C TYR A 473 7.74 -8.25 -19.49
N LEU A 474 6.59 -8.90 -19.35
CA LEU A 474 5.31 -8.22 -19.15
C LEU A 474 5.12 -7.69 -17.71
N ILE A 475 4.62 -6.45 -17.57
CA ILE A 475 4.29 -5.81 -16.27
C ILE A 475 2.80 -6.03 -15.87
N GLY A 476 2.11 -6.92 -16.56
CA GLY A 476 0.69 -7.25 -16.39
C GLY A 476 0.23 -8.12 -17.55
N GLU A 477 -1.03 -8.06 -17.92
CA GLU A 477 -1.53 -8.74 -19.13
C GLU A 477 -1.44 -7.85 -20.39
N ASP A 478 -1.56 -8.46 -21.56
CA ASP A 478 -1.65 -7.73 -22.83
C ASP A 478 -2.93 -6.87 -22.86
N GLY A 479 -2.78 -5.55 -22.84
CA GLY A 479 -3.88 -4.58 -22.71
C GLY A 479 -3.93 -3.81 -21.38
N ASP A 480 -3.18 -4.23 -20.36
CA ASP A 480 -3.19 -3.59 -19.04
C ASP A 480 -2.36 -2.30 -18.95
N GLY A 481 -1.53 -2.02 -19.95
CA GLY A 481 -0.58 -0.90 -19.94
C GLY A 481 -1.25 0.45 -19.73
N GLY A 482 -2.49 0.65 -20.19
CA GLY A 482 -3.23 1.89 -19.95
C GLY A 482 -3.53 2.13 -18.47
N ARG A 483 -3.95 1.08 -17.75
CA ARG A 483 -4.24 1.14 -16.31
C ARG A 483 -2.94 1.33 -15.51
N ILE A 484 -1.91 0.55 -15.82
CA ILE A 484 -0.58 0.66 -15.20
C ILE A 484 -0.01 2.07 -15.35
N PHE A 485 -0.12 2.65 -16.55
CA PHE A 485 0.31 4.01 -16.82
C PHE A 485 -0.46 5.02 -15.96
N ASN A 486 -1.79 4.95 -15.94
CA ASN A 486 -2.62 5.90 -15.22
C ASN A 486 -2.35 5.86 -13.70
N GLU A 487 -2.31 4.67 -13.10
CA GLU A 487 -2.00 4.50 -11.67
C GLU A 487 -0.62 5.12 -11.33
N HIS A 488 0.40 4.82 -12.13
CA HIS A 488 1.75 5.36 -11.91
C HIS A 488 1.83 6.88 -12.10
N PHE A 489 1.27 7.40 -13.19
CA PHE A 489 1.41 8.82 -13.53
C PHE A 489 0.55 9.74 -12.66
N THR A 490 -0.57 9.26 -12.10
CA THR A 490 -1.28 10.02 -11.06
C THR A 490 -0.38 10.21 -9.83
N TYR A 491 0.24 9.15 -9.33
CA TYR A 491 1.21 9.26 -8.22
C TYR A 491 2.41 10.14 -8.60
N TRP A 492 3.02 9.87 -9.75
CA TRP A 492 4.23 10.54 -10.18
C TRP A 492 4.04 12.05 -10.40
N ARG A 493 2.92 12.47 -11.00
CA ARG A 493 2.58 13.89 -11.18
C ARG A 493 2.45 14.62 -9.84
N LEU A 494 1.84 13.98 -8.84
CA LEU A 494 1.74 14.55 -7.50
C LEU A 494 3.13 14.76 -6.89
N MET A 495 3.98 13.73 -6.92
CA MET A 495 5.34 13.78 -6.38
C MET A 495 6.22 14.84 -7.07
N GLN A 496 6.16 14.92 -8.40
CA GLN A 496 6.90 15.95 -9.14
C GLN A 496 6.41 17.37 -8.82
N SER A 497 5.11 17.53 -8.60
CA SER A 497 4.55 18.83 -8.22
C SER A 497 5.02 19.25 -6.83
N ALA A 498 5.14 18.31 -5.90
CA ALA A 498 5.72 18.59 -4.58
C ALA A 498 7.19 19.06 -4.70
N ALA A 499 8.00 18.39 -5.52
CA ALA A 499 9.36 18.83 -5.80
C ALA A 499 9.42 20.22 -6.48
N ALA A 500 8.49 20.51 -7.39
CA ALA A 500 8.36 21.84 -7.99
C ALA A 500 8.04 22.90 -6.95
N ILE A 501 7.08 22.64 -6.05
CA ILE A 501 6.71 23.52 -4.94
C ILE A 501 7.93 23.81 -4.07
N GLY A 502 8.67 22.77 -3.66
CA GLY A 502 9.90 22.93 -2.88
C GLY A 502 10.97 23.76 -3.61
N CYS A 503 11.07 23.60 -4.94
CA CYS A 503 11.96 24.41 -5.76
C CYS A 503 11.60 25.91 -5.70
N GLY A 504 10.31 26.23 -5.80
CA GLY A 504 9.79 27.60 -5.66
C GLY A 504 10.00 28.16 -4.26
N GLU A 505 9.78 27.36 -3.21
CA GLU A 505 10.02 27.77 -1.82
C GLU A 505 11.48 28.16 -1.57
N ALA A 506 12.41 27.34 -2.07
CA ALA A 506 13.85 27.63 -1.96
C ALA A 506 14.24 28.91 -2.73
N ALA A 507 13.64 29.15 -3.90
CA ALA A 507 13.88 30.38 -4.66
C ALA A 507 13.37 31.63 -3.92
N LEU A 508 12.18 31.57 -3.31
CA LEU A 508 11.67 32.67 -2.49
C LEU A 508 12.51 32.91 -1.24
N GLN A 509 13.04 31.85 -0.62
CA GLN A 509 13.97 32.00 0.51
C GLN A 509 15.25 32.72 0.07
N GLN A 510 15.87 32.29 -1.05
CA GLN A 510 17.04 32.99 -1.62
C GLN A 510 16.72 34.46 -1.93
N MET A 511 15.53 34.74 -2.48
CA MET A 511 15.07 36.11 -2.73
C MET A 511 14.98 36.92 -1.44
N ALA A 512 14.36 36.37 -0.39
CA ALA A 512 14.20 37.03 0.89
C ALA A 512 15.56 37.39 1.52
N ASP A 513 16.52 36.47 1.48
CA ASP A 513 17.86 36.69 2.01
C ASP A 513 18.60 37.77 1.19
N ARG A 514 18.52 37.68 -0.14
CA ARG A 514 19.13 38.66 -1.04
C ARG A 514 18.63 40.08 -0.80
N ILE A 515 17.33 40.28 -0.65
CA ILE A 515 16.77 41.63 -0.51
C ILE A 515 17.06 42.23 0.88
N LYS A 516 17.24 41.40 1.91
CA LYS A 516 17.66 41.85 3.24
C LYS A 516 19.10 42.37 3.26
N GLU A 517 19.99 41.73 2.50
CA GLU A 517 21.43 42.04 2.55
C GLU A 517 21.87 43.08 1.52
N ARG A 518 21.31 43.04 0.31
CA ARG A 518 21.76 43.87 -0.81
C ARG A 518 21.49 45.35 -0.55
N GLN A 519 22.57 46.13 -0.51
CA GLN A 519 22.51 47.59 -0.40
C GLN A 519 22.34 48.27 -1.76
N ALA A 520 21.37 49.17 -1.88
CA ALA A 520 21.26 50.13 -2.99
C ALA A 520 20.50 51.37 -2.53
N TYR A 521 20.74 52.53 -3.16
CA TYR A 521 20.10 53.80 -2.81
C TYR A 521 20.19 54.14 -1.31
N GLY A 522 21.29 53.78 -0.64
CA GLY A 522 21.50 54.08 0.79
C GLY A 522 20.78 53.15 1.78
N GLY A 523 20.49 51.89 1.43
CA GLY A 523 20.08 50.87 2.40
C GLY A 523 19.67 49.54 1.77
N PRO A 524 19.15 48.58 2.56
CA PRO A 524 18.68 47.29 2.06
C PRO A 524 17.58 47.47 1.00
N ILE A 525 17.68 46.77 -0.12
CA ILE A 525 16.65 46.82 -1.17
C ILE A 525 15.32 46.22 -0.71
N GLY A 526 15.33 45.39 0.34
CA GLY A 526 14.13 44.81 0.94
C GLY A 526 13.13 45.83 1.46
N ARG A 527 13.51 47.10 1.66
CA ARG A 527 12.56 48.17 1.97
C ARG A 527 11.63 48.54 0.82
N PHE A 528 11.96 48.14 -0.41
CA PHE A 528 11.11 48.41 -1.57
C PHE A 528 9.98 47.39 -1.62
N THR A 529 8.76 47.87 -1.40
CA THR A 529 7.56 47.01 -1.29
C THR A 529 7.30 46.18 -2.55
N HIS A 530 7.63 46.67 -3.75
CA HIS A 530 7.51 45.90 -4.99
C HIS A 530 8.38 44.63 -5.03
N LEU A 531 9.44 44.53 -4.21
CA LEU A 531 10.21 43.30 -4.02
C LEU A 531 9.63 42.42 -2.90
N GLN A 532 8.85 42.97 -1.98
CA GLN A 532 8.18 42.19 -0.93
C GLN A 532 6.91 41.51 -1.45
N GLN A 533 6.15 42.16 -2.35
CA GLN A 533 4.87 41.65 -2.84
C GLN A 533 4.97 40.24 -3.46
N PRO A 534 5.96 39.93 -4.35
CA PRO A 534 6.09 38.59 -4.91
C PRO A 534 6.36 37.52 -3.84
N ILE A 535 7.09 37.84 -2.77
CA ILE A 535 7.34 36.90 -1.68
C ILE A 535 6.01 36.54 -1.00
N GLY A 536 5.20 37.54 -0.64
CA GLY A 536 3.90 37.31 -0.03
C GLY A 536 2.97 36.50 -0.94
N GLU A 537 2.80 36.95 -2.18
CA GLU A 537 1.91 36.31 -3.16
C GLU A 537 2.29 34.86 -3.42
N TYR A 538 3.55 34.59 -3.78
CA TYR A 538 3.96 33.24 -4.17
C TYR A 538 4.16 32.32 -2.96
N THR A 539 4.50 32.83 -1.78
CA THR A 539 4.49 32.01 -0.56
C THR A 539 3.07 31.51 -0.29
N THR A 540 2.07 32.39 -0.33
CA THR A 540 0.66 31.99 -0.14
C THR A 540 0.21 31.00 -1.20
N LYS A 541 0.48 31.25 -2.48
CA LYS A 541 0.10 30.36 -3.57
C LYS A 541 0.77 28.97 -3.48
N LEU A 542 2.04 28.90 -3.09
CA LEU A 542 2.74 27.63 -2.87
C LEU A 542 2.13 26.86 -1.69
N GLN A 543 1.76 27.53 -0.59
CA GLN A 543 1.07 26.87 0.52
C GLN A 543 -0.32 26.37 0.14
N MET A 544 -1.07 27.12 -0.69
CA MET A 544 -2.35 26.66 -1.23
C MET A 544 -2.18 25.40 -2.08
N ALA A 545 -1.20 25.38 -2.99
CA ALA A 545 -0.90 24.21 -3.81
C ALA A 545 -0.48 23.01 -2.96
N MET A 546 0.31 23.23 -1.89
CA MET A 546 0.74 22.16 -0.99
C MET A 546 -0.42 21.60 -0.15
N ALA A 547 -1.34 22.45 0.32
CA ALA A 547 -2.53 21.99 1.04
C ALA A 547 -3.38 21.05 0.16
N LEU A 548 -3.62 21.44 -1.08
CA LEU A 548 -4.32 20.60 -2.07
C LEU A 548 -3.56 19.29 -2.36
N ALA A 549 -2.23 19.35 -2.40
CA ALA A 549 -1.39 18.16 -2.62
C ALA A 549 -1.45 17.16 -1.47
N ARG A 550 -1.57 17.63 -0.22
CA ARG A 550 -1.78 16.76 0.94
C ARG A 550 -3.15 16.07 0.89
N GLU A 551 -4.20 16.80 0.53
CA GLU A 551 -5.53 16.22 0.33
C GLU A 551 -5.53 15.14 -0.76
N ALA A 552 -4.87 15.41 -1.89
CA ALA A 552 -4.72 14.42 -2.95
C ALA A 552 -3.93 13.17 -2.49
N ALA A 553 -2.88 13.36 -1.69
CA ALA A 553 -2.09 12.26 -1.12
C ALA A 553 -2.92 11.40 -0.16
N GLU A 554 -3.69 12.02 0.73
CA GLU A 554 -4.58 11.33 1.67
C GLU A 554 -5.63 10.48 0.94
N LEU A 555 -6.25 11.02 -0.11
CA LEU A 555 -7.19 10.27 -0.95
C LEU A 555 -6.52 9.07 -1.63
N MET A 556 -5.28 9.23 -2.12
CA MET A 556 -4.53 8.13 -2.72
C MET A 556 -4.17 7.04 -1.72
N ASP A 557 -3.79 7.41 -0.50
CA ASP A 557 -3.49 6.47 0.58
C ASP A 557 -4.73 5.70 1.06
N GLN A 558 -5.91 6.30 0.93
CA GLN A 558 -7.21 5.64 1.13
C GLN A 558 -7.64 4.77 -0.07
N GLY A 559 -6.86 4.73 -1.16
CA GLY A 559 -7.18 4.01 -2.38
C GLY A 559 -8.17 4.72 -3.31
N ASN A 560 -8.52 5.97 -3.03
CA ASN A 560 -9.46 6.77 -3.82
C ASN A 560 -8.76 7.59 -4.91
N TYR A 561 -8.17 6.89 -5.88
CA TYR A 561 -7.44 7.50 -7.00
C TYR A 561 -8.32 8.34 -7.93
N GLU A 562 -9.61 8.00 -8.05
CA GLU A 562 -10.55 8.74 -8.88
C GLU A 562 -10.80 10.14 -8.32
N ALA A 563 -11.06 10.27 -7.02
CA ALA A 563 -11.22 11.56 -6.38
C ALA A 563 -9.91 12.36 -6.34
N ALA A 564 -8.76 11.69 -6.19
CA ALA A 564 -7.46 12.35 -6.19
C ALA A 564 -7.08 12.91 -7.57
N SER A 565 -7.45 12.24 -8.67
CA SER A 565 -7.05 12.57 -10.04
C SER A 565 -7.25 14.04 -10.45
N PRO A 566 -8.43 14.67 -10.32
CA PRO A 566 -8.61 16.08 -10.65
C PRO A 566 -7.75 17.01 -9.79
N LEU A 567 -7.55 16.69 -8.50
CA LEU A 567 -6.67 17.49 -7.63
C LEU A 567 -5.23 17.40 -8.12
N VAL A 568 -4.73 16.20 -8.39
CA VAL A 568 -3.37 15.95 -8.92
C VAL A 568 -3.14 16.72 -10.22
N ASN A 569 -4.08 16.66 -11.17
CA ASN A 569 -3.97 17.40 -12.42
C ASN A 569 -3.94 18.93 -12.18
N GLY A 570 -4.79 19.44 -11.29
CA GLY A 570 -4.80 20.85 -10.90
C GLY A 570 -3.48 21.30 -10.25
N ILE A 571 -2.94 20.50 -9.33
CA ILE A 571 -1.67 20.78 -8.65
C ILE A 571 -0.51 20.72 -9.64
N LYS A 572 -0.49 19.73 -10.55
CA LYS A 572 0.51 19.67 -11.62
C LYS A 572 0.46 20.96 -12.45
N ALA A 573 -0.72 21.36 -12.89
CA ALA A 573 -0.86 22.57 -13.69
C ALA A 573 -0.40 23.81 -12.92
N GLU A 574 -1.07 24.11 -11.80
CA GLU A 574 -0.92 25.38 -11.12
C GLU A 574 0.31 25.43 -10.20
N GLY A 575 0.62 24.33 -9.50
CA GLY A 575 1.79 24.26 -8.62
C GLY A 575 3.11 24.48 -9.38
N VAL A 576 3.23 23.94 -10.60
CA VAL A 576 4.41 24.15 -11.45
C VAL A 576 4.49 25.59 -11.96
N GLU A 577 3.38 26.19 -12.39
CA GLU A 577 3.35 27.59 -12.85
C GLU A 577 3.65 28.57 -11.71
N ILE A 578 3.12 28.31 -10.50
CA ILE A 578 3.42 29.09 -9.30
C ILE A 578 4.91 29.00 -8.95
N ALA A 579 5.47 27.79 -8.93
CA ALA A 579 6.89 27.58 -8.63
C ALA A 579 7.81 28.27 -9.66
N LEU A 580 7.42 28.23 -10.95
CA LEU A 580 8.12 28.91 -12.02
C LEU A 580 8.10 30.43 -11.83
N ALA A 581 6.93 31.00 -11.53
CA ALA A 581 6.78 32.44 -11.28
C ALA A 581 7.54 32.90 -10.02
N ALA A 582 7.54 32.10 -8.97
CA ALA A 582 8.33 32.32 -7.76
C ALA A 582 9.85 32.34 -8.05
N SER A 583 10.30 31.38 -8.86
CA SER A 583 11.72 31.26 -9.26
C SER A 583 12.15 32.40 -10.18
N ASP A 584 11.30 32.83 -11.11
CA ASP A 584 11.54 34.00 -11.96
C ASP A 584 11.63 35.29 -11.12
N ALA A 585 10.70 35.50 -10.19
CA ALA A 585 10.73 36.67 -9.30
C ALA A 585 12.03 36.72 -8.49
N ALA A 586 12.45 35.58 -7.95
CA ALA A 586 13.72 35.45 -7.23
C ALA A 586 14.92 35.78 -8.13
N MET A 587 14.96 35.24 -9.35
CA MET A 587 16.02 35.51 -10.33
C MET A 587 16.12 37.01 -10.64
N ARG A 588 14.98 37.67 -10.92
CA ARG A 588 14.93 39.11 -11.21
C ARG A 588 15.35 39.97 -10.00
N ALA A 589 14.97 39.58 -8.79
CA ALA A 589 15.39 40.28 -7.57
C ALA A 589 16.92 40.22 -7.32
N HIS A 590 17.59 39.19 -7.84
CA HIS A 590 19.05 39.09 -7.81
C HIS A 590 19.75 39.93 -8.89
N GLY A 591 19.03 40.43 -9.90
CA GLY A 591 19.59 41.13 -11.04
C GLY A 591 20.56 40.25 -11.83
N ALA A 592 21.68 40.81 -12.29
CA ALA A 592 22.69 40.07 -13.06
C ALA A 592 23.24 38.83 -12.34
N LEU A 593 23.30 38.85 -11.00
CA LEU A 593 23.71 37.68 -10.20
C LEU A 593 22.75 36.50 -10.41
N GLY A 594 21.45 36.76 -10.48
CA GLY A 594 20.41 35.73 -10.67
C GLY A 594 20.52 35.02 -12.02
N TYR A 595 21.03 35.71 -13.04
CA TYR A 595 21.28 35.14 -14.36
C TYR A 595 22.64 34.43 -14.47
N SER A 596 23.50 34.56 -13.46
CA SER A 596 24.84 33.95 -13.45
C SER A 596 24.81 32.52 -12.91
N ARG A 597 25.86 31.74 -13.21
CA ARG A 597 26.07 30.40 -12.64
C ARG A 597 26.54 30.41 -11.17
N GLN A 598 26.65 31.57 -10.53
CA GLN A 598 27.05 31.66 -9.11
C GLN A 598 25.89 31.33 -8.16
N VAL A 599 24.65 31.37 -8.66
CA VAL A 599 23.44 30.94 -7.97
C VAL A 599 22.67 30.00 -8.88
N ASP A 600 21.77 29.19 -8.33
CA ASP A 600 21.05 28.15 -9.07
C ASP A 600 19.70 28.61 -9.65
N LEU A 601 19.34 29.90 -9.51
CA LEU A 601 18.04 30.43 -9.92
C LEU A 601 17.74 30.24 -11.42
N GLY A 602 18.74 30.45 -12.27
CA GLY A 602 18.61 30.19 -13.71
C GLY A 602 18.39 28.71 -14.04
N ASP A 603 19.01 27.80 -13.27
CA ASP A 603 18.78 26.36 -13.40
C ASP A 603 17.36 25.99 -12.96
N ARG A 604 16.89 26.53 -11.83
CA ARG A 604 15.53 26.30 -11.31
C ARG A 604 14.46 26.71 -12.32
N VAL A 605 14.55 27.91 -12.89
CA VAL A 605 13.60 28.40 -13.91
C VAL A 605 13.61 27.48 -15.13
N ARG A 606 14.81 27.13 -15.63
CA ARG A 606 14.98 26.27 -16.81
C ARG A 606 14.45 24.86 -16.60
N ASP A 607 14.68 24.29 -15.42
CA ASP A 607 14.24 22.94 -15.08
C ASP A 607 12.71 22.88 -14.87
N LEU A 608 12.12 23.91 -14.25
CA LEU A 608 10.67 24.05 -14.10
C LEU A 608 9.95 24.23 -15.44
N MET A 609 10.56 24.92 -16.41
CA MET A 609 10.03 24.97 -17.79
C MET A 609 9.93 23.57 -18.42
N GLY A 610 10.87 22.68 -18.12
CA GLY A 610 10.78 21.28 -18.54
C GLY A 610 9.56 20.58 -17.93
N LEU A 611 9.32 20.75 -16.62
CA LEU A 611 8.18 20.16 -15.93
C LEU A 611 6.83 20.79 -16.31
N ARG A 612 6.83 22.01 -16.84
CA ARG A 612 5.65 22.65 -17.44
C ARG A 612 5.13 21.85 -18.65
N ILE A 613 6.02 21.18 -19.37
CA ILE A 613 5.73 20.44 -20.61
C ILE A 613 5.64 18.93 -20.36
N ALA A 614 6.61 18.39 -19.61
CA ALA A 614 6.75 16.96 -19.37
C ALA A 614 5.59 16.39 -18.53
N ASP A 615 5.37 15.08 -18.67
CA ASP A 615 4.39 14.29 -17.93
C ASP A 615 2.94 14.82 -18.07
N GLY A 616 2.68 15.50 -19.19
CA GLY A 616 1.45 16.21 -19.55
C GLY A 616 1.64 17.71 -19.42
N THR A 617 1.32 18.50 -20.45
CA THR A 617 1.49 19.97 -20.36
C THR A 617 0.56 20.56 -19.30
N THR A 618 0.89 21.73 -18.75
CA THR A 618 -0.01 22.42 -17.80
C THR A 618 -1.40 22.67 -18.42
N ASP A 619 -1.47 22.92 -19.72
CA ASP A 619 -2.74 23.09 -20.46
C ASP A 619 -3.54 21.78 -20.58
N VAL A 620 -2.88 20.66 -20.88
CA VAL A 620 -3.54 19.35 -20.89
C VAL A 620 -4.04 18.99 -19.49
N MET A 621 -3.27 19.30 -18.45
CA MET A 621 -3.69 19.04 -17.07
C MET A 621 -4.92 19.88 -16.68
N ARG A 622 -5.00 21.16 -17.07
CA ARG A 622 -6.22 21.98 -16.90
C ARG A 622 -7.41 21.40 -17.65
N MET A 623 -7.19 20.93 -18.88
CA MET A 623 -8.24 20.24 -19.65
C MET A 623 -8.72 18.97 -18.95
N GLU A 624 -7.82 18.17 -18.36
CA GLU A 624 -8.19 16.97 -17.59
C GLU A 624 -8.94 17.31 -16.31
N VAL A 625 -8.66 18.44 -15.65
CA VAL A 625 -9.49 18.94 -14.54
C VAL A 625 -10.92 19.20 -15.01
N VAL A 626 -11.08 19.91 -16.14
CA VAL A 626 -12.42 20.19 -16.70
C VAL A 626 -13.16 18.89 -17.00
N ARG A 627 -12.49 17.92 -17.65
CA ARG A 627 -13.08 16.62 -17.98
C ARG A 627 -13.52 15.83 -16.77
N SER A 628 -12.67 15.76 -15.75
CA SER A 628 -12.95 14.97 -14.54
C SER A 628 -14.01 15.61 -13.64
N VAL A 629 -14.06 16.94 -13.57
CA VAL A 629 -14.98 17.65 -12.64
C VAL A 629 -16.32 17.97 -13.30
N TYR A 630 -16.33 18.33 -14.58
CA TYR A 630 -17.52 18.81 -15.28
C TYR A 630 -17.96 17.93 -16.45
N GLY A 631 -17.27 16.81 -16.70
CA GLY A 631 -17.58 15.88 -17.77
C GLY A 631 -17.05 16.31 -19.15
N TYR A 632 -17.43 15.53 -20.17
CA TYR A 632 -16.92 15.69 -21.53
C TYR A 632 -17.70 16.70 -22.38
N ASP A 633 -18.80 17.25 -21.88
CA ASP A 633 -19.71 18.11 -22.63
C ASP A 633 -18.99 19.35 -23.19
N PHE A 634 -18.07 19.94 -22.43
CA PHE A 634 -17.25 21.07 -22.90
C PHE A 634 -16.39 20.73 -24.12
N TRP A 635 -15.89 19.49 -24.20
CA TRP A 635 -15.13 19.01 -25.36
C TRP A 635 -16.06 18.77 -26.55
N ASP A 636 -17.19 18.14 -26.32
CA ASP A 636 -18.22 17.93 -27.33
C ASP A 636 -18.70 19.26 -27.93
N MET A 637 -18.93 20.28 -27.10
CA MET A 637 -19.27 21.63 -27.54
C MET A 637 -18.18 22.28 -28.39
N ALA A 638 -16.90 22.00 -28.12
CA ALA A 638 -15.78 22.55 -28.88
C ALA A 638 -15.64 21.92 -30.28
N VAL A 639 -16.02 20.64 -30.43
CA VAL A 639 -15.86 19.88 -31.68
C VAL A 639 -17.15 19.87 -32.53
N ARG A 640 -18.33 20.03 -31.92
CA ARG A 640 -19.59 20.17 -32.64
C ARG A 640 -19.63 21.52 -33.38
N SER A 641 -19.85 21.50 -34.69
CA SER A 641 -20.13 22.73 -35.43
C SER A 641 -21.51 23.26 -35.04
N PHE A 642 -21.59 24.42 -34.40
CA PHE A 642 -22.86 25.09 -34.06
C PHE A 642 -23.70 25.57 -35.27
N LYS A 643 -23.37 25.16 -36.49
CA LYS A 643 -24.16 25.46 -37.70
C LYS A 643 -24.85 24.20 -38.19
N ALA A 644 -26.09 23.95 -37.72
CA ALA A 644 -27.20 23.37 -38.50
C ALA A 644 -28.36 22.76 -37.67
N GLU A 645 -28.62 23.19 -36.42
CA GLU A 645 -29.80 22.69 -35.67
C GLU A 645 -30.94 23.70 -35.46
N GLU A 646 -30.90 24.88 -36.10
CA GLU A 646 -32.03 25.84 -36.08
C GLU A 646 -32.95 25.78 -37.33
N LYS A 647 -33.04 24.65 -38.04
CA LYS A 647 -33.96 24.52 -39.19
C LYS A 647 -34.87 23.30 -39.24
N ILE A 648 -35.00 22.54 -38.14
CA ILE A 648 -35.97 21.45 -38.07
C ILE A 648 -36.84 21.68 -36.84
N THR A 649 -37.89 22.50 -37.00
CA THR A 649 -39.18 22.49 -36.27
C THR A 649 -40.04 23.72 -36.62
N ALA A 650 -40.19 24.02 -37.91
CA ALA A 650 -41.14 25.05 -38.36
C ALA A 650 -41.95 24.66 -39.60
N ASN A 651 -42.04 23.37 -39.95
CA ASN A 651 -42.83 22.95 -41.12
C ASN A 651 -43.45 21.54 -41.01
N GLU A 652 -43.99 21.21 -39.83
CA GLU A 652 -44.96 20.11 -39.69
C GLU A 652 -46.15 20.56 -38.82
N LYS A 653 -46.89 21.54 -39.36
CA LYS A 653 -48.31 21.75 -39.11
C LYS A 653 -48.89 22.35 -40.39
N ASP A 654 -49.24 21.47 -41.32
CA ASP A 654 -50.42 21.54 -42.18
C ASP A 654 -50.58 20.22 -42.95
#